data_AF-A0A0E3LDH1-F1
#
_entry.id   AF-A0A0E3LDH1-F1
#
_cell.length_a   1.000
_cell.length_b   1.000
_cell.length_c   1.000
_cell.angle_alpha   90.00
_cell.angle_beta   90.00
_cell.angle_gamma   90.00
#
_symmetry.space_group_name_H-M   'P 1'
#
loop_
_entity.id
_entity.type
_entity.pdbx_description
1 polymer ?
#
loop_
_entity_poly.entity_id
_entity_poly.type
_entity_poly.pdbx_seq_one_letter_code
_entity_poly.pdbx_strand_id
1 'polypeptide(L)'
;MEIESKFLVLDEADIQNLETLSQLGDYSLSEGEVQVIEDIFLDTTRMVLMSEGYFLRLRKETGKIGQWLTIKSLGGFEAGVHRREEHVSFLPEEVSVLECPDIKIRNIIFELSSGFDLIPVMKLKQKRFVRQVKLGETQVAEFSLDRVNLKSETKEKLYSELEIELKAEGTLQDLQAITEYLLENYNLGENPFSKFERAIFFKNNLPEKTLLNFRERAFCMQLADQENVYGKQAKILLSLDKGLNTSELSLLLKVPEADIEALHAGFEKERLALFPFSSEINASGEFHFQAGRCVPGKNRENISLEKGWTLETLFELYGVNKTRAEKIRDNTLILFDGLFPYHRLGTEEREMLSFAALLQDIGTSVSPEEKFRMGKEILLTHPLKGLKLHELRMLALIMELQSPVISVKNLSSAFEESHIALPPEIKNKALILASFTRIADLLKKGDLKFLPGRIRQIEGAVEVEIFGQDAEKAVKRAEKRSELWEYLFGTKLLFTPGKETNEAEIINKKVKESGEAKRKEESKKDNKGLKFVVRPENSMAMVAQKVFSQQFARMLAHEKGTRKGEDIEELHDMRVSIRRMRAAAKVFEAYLDSKKLGPHLKGLKSTLGTLGDVRDLDVFREKAEEYLKKLPPENEHDLDPLFAVLAEEREKSRKNMLIYMESEKYSSFKKEFSEDLADYEFWALPTTTKKHDALPHRIRDVLPSILYARFADISAYSEWVEGPHVCVERLHRLRIAAKGLRYTFEFFGDVLGKDVEIMIEEFKALQDHLGDLHDAVVAIDLLDNYLQTGEWGLLRGRKNFGEKRIPEGMKGVEAYRVYREEELQTLLDTFPEAWAKIQSEEFRQRIGNAVNNLYKAATSS
;
A
#
# COMPACT_ATOMS: atom_id res chain seq x y z
N MET A 1 0.86 18.62 13.82
CA MET A 1 0.97 17.96 15.13
C MET A 1 0.47 18.95 16.17
N GLU A 2 -0.59 18.60 16.88
CA GLU A 2 -1.14 19.36 18.00
C GLU A 2 -0.37 18.98 19.27
N ILE A 3 0.02 19.99 20.07
CA ILE A 3 0.70 19.82 21.36
C ILE A 3 -0.02 20.70 22.39
N GLU A 4 -0.47 20.11 23.49
CA GLU A 4 -1.27 20.83 24.49
C GLU A 4 -1.24 20.20 25.89
N SER A 5 -1.30 21.03 26.93
CA SER A 5 -1.61 20.59 28.30
C SER A 5 -3.11 20.78 28.55
N LYS A 6 -3.79 19.78 29.13
CA LYS A 6 -5.22 19.85 29.48
C LYS A 6 -5.45 19.63 30.96
N PHE A 7 -6.38 20.38 31.53
CA PHE A 7 -6.79 20.27 32.93
C PHE A 7 -8.32 20.28 33.08
N LEU A 8 -8.86 19.54 34.04
CA LEU A 8 -10.17 19.81 34.61
C LEU A 8 -10.05 20.94 35.62
N VAL A 9 -10.94 21.93 35.55
CA VAL A 9 -11.05 22.98 36.57
C VAL A 9 -12.05 22.53 37.62
N LEU A 10 -11.61 22.39 38.88
CA LEU A 10 -12.37 21.70 39.93
C LEU A 10 -13.19 22.66 40.82
N ASP A 11 -12.92 23.97 40.76
CA ASP A 11 -13.63 25.02 41.49
C ASP A 11 -14.15 26.13 40.55
N GLU A 12 -15.36 26.64 40.77
CA GLU A 12 -15.92 27.78 40.03
C GLU A 12 -15.32 29.13 40.47
N ALA A 13 -14.66 29.19 41.63
CA ALA A 13 -13.82 30.33 41.99
C ALA A 13 -12.62 30.44 41.02
N ASP A 14 -11.95 29.33 40.74
CA ASP A 14 -10.80 29.32 39.82
C ASP A 14 -11.22 29.61 38.39
N ILE A 15 -12.40 29.18 37.95
CA ILE A 15 -12.95 29.56 36.64
C ILE A 15 -13.09 31.08 36.52
N GLN A 16 -13.58 31.78 37.55
CA GLN A 16 -13.72 33.24 37.54
C GLN A 16 -12.36 33.97 37.64
N ASN A 17 -11.42 33.43 38.41
CA ASN A 17 -10.05 33.93 38.49
C ASN A 17 -9.33 33.79 37.14
N LEU A 18 -9.49 32.65 36.46
CA LEU A 18 -8.91 32.36 35.14
C LEU A 18 -9.57 33.19 34.01
N GLU A 19 -10.89 33.45 34.08
CA GLU A 19 -11.57 34.36 33.14
C GLU A 19 -11.03 35.81 33.25
N THR A 20 -10.62 36.25 34.44
CA THR A 20 -10.19 37.64 34.71
C THR A 20 -8.67 37.87 34.74
N LEU A 21 -7.87 36.81 34.63
CA LEU A 21 -6.41 36.85 34.73
C LEU A 21 -5.74 37.75 33.67
N SER A 22 -4.69 38.50 34.01
CA SER A 22 -3.93 39.31 33.03
C SER A 22 -2.59 38.69 32.62
N GLN A 23 -2.04 37.79 33.43
CA GLN A 23 -0.67 37.29 33.34
C GLN A 23 -0.56 35.89 33.96
N LEU A 24 0.22 35.01 33.35
CA LEU A 24 0.57 33.66 33.80
C LEU A 24 2.08 33.61 34.01
N GLY A 25 2.58 33.70 35.24
CA GLY A 25 4.03 33.81 35.48
C GLY A 25 4.66 34.98 34.72
N ASP A 26 5.61 34.71 33.82
CA ASP A 26 6.25 35.72 32.96
C ASP A 26 5.49 36.01 31.65
N TYR A 27 4.38 35.30 31.38
CA TYR A 27 3.61 35.38 30.13
C TYR A 27 2.38 36.28 30.27
N SER A 28 2.16 37.18 29.31
CA SER A 28 0.96 38.03 29.26
C SER A 28 -0.20 37.36 28.51
N LEU A 29 -1.45 37.74 28.85
CA LEU A 29 -2.66 37.27 28.18
C LEU A 29 -3.32 38.40 27.39
N SER A 30 -3.74 38.13 26.14
CA SER A 30 -4.54 39.07 25.35
C SER A 30 -5.92 39.36 25.98
N GLU A 31 -6.65 40.32 25.43
CA GLU A 31 -8.12 40.35 25.57
C GLU A 31 -8.72 39.03 25.07
N GLY A 32 -9.85 38.60 25.65
CA GLY A 32 -10.40 37.25 25.45
C GLY A 32 -11.67 37.20 24.62
N GLU A 33 -11.70 36.28 23.65
CA GLU A 33 -12.83 36.04 22.76
C GLU A 33 -13.75 34.94 23.32
N VAL A 34 -15.08 35.15 23.24
CA VAL A 34 -16.09 34.15 23.64
C VAL A 34 -16.70 33.52 22.40
N GLN A 35 -16.38 32.25 22.16
CA GLN A 35 -16.91 31.44 21.06
C GLN A 35 -17.98 30.47 21.58
N VAL A 36 -19.08 30.33 20.85
CA VAL A 36 -20.14 29.34 21.12
C VAL A 36 -20.18 28.34 19.99
N ILE A 37 -19.73 27.11 20.26
CA ILE A 37 -19.46 26.08 19.25
C ILE A 37 -20.22 24.77 19.53
N GLU A 38 -20.74 24.16 18.46
CA GLU A 38 -21.28 22.79 18.44
C GLU A 38 -20.27 21.89 17.71
N ASP A 39 -19.70 20.91 18.41
CA ASP A 39 -18.84 19.88 17.82
C ASP A 39 -19.71 18.63 17.55
N ILE A 40 -19.74 18.18 16.30
CA ILE A 40 -20.41 16.96 15.83
C ILE A 40 -19.31 15.96 15.46
N PHE A 41 -19.22 14.86 16.20
CA PHE A 41 -18.28 13.79 15.89
C PHE A 41 -18.89 12.79 14.91
N LEU A 42 -18.08 12.36 13.96
CA LEU A 42 -18.44 11.44 12.88
C LEU A 42 -17.59 10.17 12.97
N ASP A 43 -18.22 9.03 12.76
CA ASP A 43 -17.57 7.74 12.46
C ASP A 43 -18.60 6.89 11.68
N THR A 44 -18.22 5.69 11.26
CA THR A 44 -19.15 4.72 10.67
C THR A 44 -20.02 4.09 11.77
N THR A 45 -21.08 3.37 11.38
CA THR A 45 -21.88 2.53 12.30
C THR A 45 -21.06 1.48 13.07
N ARG A 46 -19.85 1.19 12.62
CA ARG A 46 -18.93 0.17 13.15
C ARG A 46 -17.75 0.80 13.93
N MET A 47 -17.74 2.12 14.14
CA MET A 47 -16.63 2.85 14.78
C MET A 47 -15.26 2.56 14.13
N VAL A 48 -15.20 2.65 12.79
CA VAL A 48 -14.01 2.24 12.02
C VAL A 48 -12.86 3.23 12.20
N LEU A 49 -13.12 4.54 12.13
CA LEU A 49 -12.07 5.56 12.32
C LEU A 49 -11.44 5.40 13.71
N MET A 50 -12.28 5.20 14.73
CA MET A 50 -11.88 4.92 16.10
C MET A 50 -11.03 3.64 16.21
N SER A 51 -11.35 2.57 15.47
CA SER A 51 -10.56 1.31 15.48
C SER A 51 -9.21 1.42 14.77
N GLU A 52 -9.07 2.33 13.81
CA GLU A 52 -7.78 2.68 13.19
C GLU A 52 -6.99 3.71 14.01
N GLY A 53 -7.58 4.25 15.09
CA GLY A 53 -6.90 5.15 16.02
C GLY A 53 -7.17 6.64 15.79
N TYR A 54 -8.26 7.00 15.12
CA TYR A 54 -8.62 8.39 14.78
C TYR A 54 -10.04 8.78 15.22
N PHE A 55 -10.33 10.07 15.25
CA PHE A 55 -11.70 10.59 15.31
C PHE A 55 -11.89 11.77 14.36
N LEU A 56 -13.09 11.88 13.80
CA LEU A 56 -13.47 12.94 12.87
C LEU A 56 -14.49 13.88 13.52
N ARG A 57 -14.32 15.19 13.34
CA ARG A 57 -15.12 16.24 13.96
C ARG A 57 -15.50 17.30 12.92
N LEU A 58 -16.78 17.65 12.87
CA LEU A 58 -17.27 18.91 12.31
C LEU A 58 -17.52 19.90 13.46
N ARG A 59 -16.85 21.04 13.43
CA ARG A 59 -17.05 22.16 14.37
C ARG A 59 -17.86 23.25 13.68
N LYS A 60 -19.06 23.58 14.19
CA LYS A 60 -19.84 24.76 13.77
C LYS A 60 -19.79 25.84 14.84
N GLU A 61 -19.51 27.06 14.43
CA GLU A 61 -19.47 28.23 15.32
C GLU A 61 -20.70 29.13 15.11
N THR A 62 -21.24 29.64 16.21
CA THR A 62 -22.47 30.44 16.19
C THR A 62 -22.24 31.77 15.48
N GLY A 63 -22.87 31.95 14.32
CA GLY A 63 -22.78 33.17 13.51
C GLY A 63 -21.76 33.13 12.37
N LYS A 64 -20.96 32.06 12.24
CA LYS A 64 -20.10 31.83 11.07
C LYS A 64 -20.78 30.88 10.06
N ILE A 65 -20.51 31.11 8.77
CA ILE A 65 -20.99 30.29 7.65
C ILE A 65 -19.98 29.16 7.38
N GLY A 66 -20.45 27.98 7.00
CA GLY A 66 -19.62 26.77 6.87
C GLY A 66 -19.25 26.12 8.21
N GLN A 67 -18.29 25.20 8.17
CA GLN A 67 -17.84 24.39 9.31
C GLN A 67 -16.33 24.12 9.21
N TRP A 68 -15.68 23.81 10.34
CA TRP A 68 -14.32 23.28 10.33
C TRP A 68 -14.35 21.75 10.43
N LEU A 69 -13.81 21.09 9.41
CA LEU A 69 -13.60 19.64 9.39
C LEU A 69 -12.22 19.35 9.98
N THR A 70 -12.16 18.40 10.90
CA THR A 70 -10.95 18.05 11.63
C THR A 70 -10.87 16.55 11.80
N ILE A 71 -9.75 15.94 11.39
CA ILE A 71 -9.39 14.59 11.81
C ILE A 71 -8.18 14.63 12.74
N LYS A 72 -8.27 13.90 13.87
CA LYS A 72 -7.23 13.82 14.90
C LYS A 72 -6.93 12.36 15.25
N SER A 73 -5.70 12.04 15.62
CA SER A 73 -5.34 10.75 16.24
C SER A 73 -5.89 10.65 17.67
N LEU A 74 -6.12 9.42 18.16
CA LEU A 74 -6.52 9.12 19.54
C LEU A 74 -5.30 8.95 20.47
N GLY A 75 -5.51 9.17 21.77
CA GLY A 75 -4.45 9.09 22.77
C GLY A 75 -3.39 10.18 22.62
N GLY A 76 -2.12 9.82 22.80
CA GLY A 76 -0.98 10.74 22.70
C GLY A 76 -0.68 11.52 23.98
N PHE A 77 -1.31 11.20 25.12
CA PHE A 77 -1.01 11.81 26.42
C PHE A 77 0.20 11.15 27.09
N GLU A 78 1.26 11.92 27.31
CA GLU A 78 2.47 11.51 28.04
C GLU A 78 3.01 12.70 28.86
N ALA A 79 3.30 12.47 30.15
CA ALA A 79 3.86 13.48 31.07
C ALA A 79 3.12 14.83 31.07
N GLY A 80 1.78 14.82 31.24
CA GLY A 80 0.94 16.02 31.32
C GLY A 80 0.52 16.61 29.97
N VAL A 81 1.11 16.16 28.85
CA VAL A 81 0.96 16.78 27.53
C VAL A 81 0.33 15.80 26.53
N HIS A 82 -0.69 16.25 25.78
CA HIS A 82 -1.21 15.55 24.59
C HIS A 82 -0.36 15.89 23.37
N ARG A 83 -0.05 14.88 22.55
CA ARG A 83 0.73 14.96 21.32
C ARG A 83 -0.01 14.21 20.22
N ARG A 84 -0.63 14.90 19.25
CA ARG A 84 -1.56 14.27 18.31
C ARG A 84 -1.36 14.70 16.87
N GLU A 85 -1.49 13.75 15.95
CA GLU A 85 -1.64 14.09 14.54
C GLU A 85 -3.01 14.77 14.35
N GLU A 86 -3.01 15.88 13.61
CA GLU A 86 -4.21 16.62 13.25
C GLU A 86 -4.07 17.14 11.83
N HIS A 87 -5.16 17.04 11.06
CA HIS A 87 -5.37 17.81 9.84
C HIS A 87 -6.71 18.55 9.96
N VAL A 88 -6.70 19.85 9.62
CA VAL A 88 -7.88 20.74 9.70
C VAL A 88 -8.10 21.37 8.33
N SER A 89 -9.35 21.41 7.87
CA SER A 89 -9.75 22.18 6.69
C SER A 89 -11.12 22.81 6.86
N PHE A 90 -11.37 23.88 6.11
CA PHE A 90 -12.67 24.54 6.07
C PHE A 90 -13.61 23.81 5.10
N LEU A 91 -14.77 23.41 5.60
CA LEU A 91 -15.85 22.82 4.82
C LEU A 91 -16.91 23.90 4.56
N PRO A 92 -17.13 24.32 3.30
CA PRO A 92 -18.22 25.23 2.95
C PRO A 92 -19.59 24.65 3.32
N GLU A 93 -20.58 25.53 3.48
CA GLU A 93 -21.95 25.07 3.74
C GLU A 93 -22.51 24.29 2.54
N GLU A 94 -23.40 23.33 2.81
CA GLU A 94 -23.99 22.37 1.85
C GLU A 94 -23.03 21.32 1.23
N VAL A 95 -21.71 21.41 1.42
CA VAL A 95 -20.73 20.43 0.90
C VAL A 95 -20.62 19.19 1.80
N SER A 96 -20.57 17.98 1.22
CA SER A 96 -20.37 16.74 1.99
C SER A 96 -18.95 16.62 2.56
N VAL A 97 -18.81 15.92 3.68
CA VAL A 97 -17.51 15.56 4.27
C VAL A 97 -16.63 14.74 3.30
N LEU A 98 -17.26 13.91 2.46
CA LEU A 98 -16.57 13.15 1.41
C LEU A 98 -16.24 13.99 0.16
N GLU A 99 -16.78 15.22 0.08
CA GLU A 99 -16.54 16.20 -0.99
C GLU A 99 -15.65 17.36 -0.50
N CYS A 100 -15.00 17.20 0.66
CA CYS A 100 -14.12 18.21 1.24
C CYS A 100 -13.12 18.75 0.19
N PRO A 101 -12.96 20.08 0.02
CA PRO A 101 -12.03 20.64 -0.96
C PRO A 101 -10.59 20.17 -0.78
N ASP A 102 -10.16 20.01 0.48
CA ASP A 102 -8.87 19.45 0.86
C ASP A 102 -8.79 17.95 0.48
N ILE A 103 -7.99 17.68 -0.55
CA ILE A 103 -7.77 16.33 -1.07
C ILE A 103 -7.01 15.43 -0.08
N LYS A 104 -6.15 15.97 0.79
CA LYS A 104 -5.40 15.21 1.79
C LYS A 104 -6.36 14.68 2.86
N ILE A 105 -7.18 15.55 3.44
CA ILE A 105 -8.22 15.17 4.42
C ILE A 105 -9.27 14.25 3.77
N ARG A 106 -9.73 14.57 2.56
CA ARG A 106 -10.68 13.71 1.82
C ARG A 106 -10.14 12.30 1.60
N ASN A 107 -8.88 12.16 1.18
CA ASN A 107 -8.25 10.85 0.96
C ASN A 107 -8.03 10.08 2.27
N ILE A 108 -7.58 10.77 3.33
CA ILE A 108 -7.42 10.17 4.68
C ILE A 108 -8.77 9.63 5.18
N ILE A 109 -9.84 10.42 5.09
CA ILE A 109 -11.19 10.01 5.49
C ILE A 109 -11.68 8.83 4.65
N PHE A 110 -11.49 8.85 3.33
CA PHE A 110 -11.93 7.80 2.42
C PHE A 110 -11.23 6.45 2.68
N GLU A 111 -9.92 6.47 2.91
CA GLU A 111 -9.14 5.26 3.22
C GLU A 111 -9.44 4.73 4.63
N LEU A 112 -9.41 5.59 5.66
CA LEU A 112 -9.71 5.17 7.04
C LEU A 112 -11.14 4.66 7.17
N SER A 113 -12.13 5.31 6.53
CA SER A 113 -13.51 4.79 6.50
C SER A 113 -13.68 3.53 5.64
N SER A 114 -12.69 3.14 4.82
CA SER A 114 -12.80 2.06 3.83
C SER A 114 -14.01 2.21 2.89
N GLY A 115 -14.44 3.45 2.61
CA GLY A 115 -15.64 3.74 1.83
C GLY A 115 -16.96 3.32 2.51
N PHE A 116 -17.01 3.28 3.84
CA PHE A 116 -18.26 3.22 4.60
C PHE A 116 -18.88 4.60 4.78
N ASP A 117 -20.21 4.62 4.89
CA ASP A 117 -21.00 5.82 5.11
C ASP A 117 -20.80 6.36 6.55
N LEU A 118 -20.51 7.66 6.67
CA LEU A 118 -20.25 8.33 7.95
C LEU A 118 -21.54 8.84 8.60
N ILE A 119 -21.67 8.68 9.91
CA ILE A 119 -22.83 9.10 10.71
C ILE A 119 -22.43 9.94 11.93
N PRO A 120 -23.30 10.84 12.42
CA PRO A 120 -23.10 11.51 13.71
C PRO A 120 -23.11 10.52 14.88
N VAL A 121 -21.96 10.29 15.50
CA VAL A 121 -21.82 9.39 16.66
C VAL A 121 -21.97 10.11 17.99
N MET A 122 -21.66 11.40 18.07
CA MET A 122 -21.82 12.21 19.28
C MET A 122 -21.94 13.71 18.92
N LYS A 123 -22.60 14.48 19.77
CA LYS A 123 -22.59 15.95 19.73
C LYS A 123 -22.25 16.51 21.10
N LEU A 124 -21.50 17.60 21.15
CA LEU A 124 -21.34 18.42 22.36
C LEU A 124 -21.51 19.91 22.03
N LYS A 125 -21.86 20.68 23.07
CA LYS A 125 -21.91 22.15 23.01
C LYS A 125 -21.02 22.72 24.07
N GLN A 126 -20.27 23.76 23.74
CA GLN A 126 -19.38 24.42 24.70
C GLN A 126 -19.31 25.92 24.45
N LYS A 127 -19.09 26.66 25.54
CA LYS A 127 -18.69 28.06 25.52
C LYS A 127 -17.18 28.09 25.76
N ARG A 128 -16.43 28.46 24.73
CA ARG A 128 -14.96 28.50 24.70
C ARG A 128 -14.50 29.95 24.89
N PHE A 129 -13.63 30.19 25.85
CA PHE A 129 -13.05 31.51 26.12
C PHE A 129 -11.56 31.49 25.77
N VAL A 130 -11.18 32.15 24.67
CA VAL A 130 -9.87 32.02 24.01
C VAL A 130 -9.02 33.27 24.22
N ARG A 131 -7.73 33.09 24.50
CA ARG A 131 -6.74 34.17 24.67
C ARG A 131 -5.39 33.75 24.09
N GLN A 132 -4.65 34.71 23.52
CA GLN A 132 -3.24 34.49 23.17
C GLN A 132 -2.39 34.56 24.44
N VAL A 133 -1.50 33.59 24.63
CA VAL A 133 -0.44 33.64 25.64
C VAL A 133 0.83 34.16 24.97
N LYS A 134 1.41 35.25 25.49
CA LYS A 134 2.54 35.94 24.88
C LYS A 134 3.74 36.08 25.80
N LEU A 135 4.94 35.79 25.27
CA LEU A 135 6.22 36.16 25.86
C LEU A 135 6.74 37.40 25.14
N GLY A 136 6.67 38.57 25.80
CA GLY A 136 6.77 39.85 25.11
C GLY A 136 5.62 40.03 24.11
N GLU A 137 5.93 40.32 22.85
CA GLU A 137 4.91 40.42 21.79
C GLU A 137 4.55 39.08 21.12
N THR A 138 5.42 38.07 21.23
CA THR A 138 5.33 36.80 20.50
C THR A 138 4.32 35.86 21.14
N GLN A 139 3.34 35.37 20.37
CA GLN A 139 2.39 34.37 20.86
C GLN A 139 3.05 32.98 20.94
N VAL A 140 3.30 32.53 22.16
CA VAL A 140 3.86 31.19 22.43
C VAL A 140 2.77 30.11 22.46
N ALA A 141 1.56 30.44 22.95
CA ALA A 141 0.47 29.48 23.10
C ALA A 141 -0.92 30.12 22.93
N GLU A 142 -1.96 29.29 22.87
CA GLU A 142 -3.36 29.67 23.08
C GLU A 142 -3.83 29.12 24.43
N PHE A 143 -4.41 30.01 25.23
CA PHE A 143 -5.16 29.67 26.43
C PHE A 143 -6.62 29.52 26.02
N SER A 144 -7.26 28.42 26.41
CA SER A 144 -8.70 28.25 26.21
C SER A 144 -9.38 27.63 27.41
N LEU A 145 -10.41 28.30 27.91
CA LEU A 145 -11.23 27.86 29.05
C LEU A 145 -12.63 27.49 28.53
N ASP A 146 -12.90 26.19 28.50
CA ASP A 146 -14.08 25.61 27.86
C ASP A 146 -15.07 25.11 28.90
N ARG A 147 -16.25 25.76 28.98
CA ARG A 147 -17.41 25.22 29.71
C ARG A 147 -18.16 24.27 28.79
N VAL A 148 -18.02 22.96 29.01
CA VAL A 148 -18.51 21.87 28.15
C VAL A 148 -19.81 21.29 28.68
N ASN A 149 -20.78 21.10 27.78
CA ASN A 149 -22.06 20.45 28.05
C ASN A 149 -22.19 19.15 27.23
N LEU A 150 -22.13 18.02 27.94
CA LEU A 150 -22.40 16.69 27.40
C LEU A 150 -23.85 16.29 27.70
N LYS A 151 -24.65 16.07 26.66
CA LYS A 151 -26.02 15.55 26.76
C LYS A 151 -26.15 14.18 26.12
N SER A 152 -26.92 13.30 26.76
CA SER A 152 -27.47 12.08 26.19
C SER A 152 -28.99 12.12 26.33
N GLU A 153 -29.70 11.10 25.83
CA GLU A 153 -31.17 11.02 25.93
C GLU A 153 -31.69 10.98 27.38
N THR A 154 -30.83 10.63 28.35
CA THR A 154 -31.23 10.38 29.75
C THR A 154 -30.37 11.11 30.79
N LYS A 155 -29.27 11.77 30.39
CA LYS A 155 -28.32 12.42 31.30
C LYS A 155 -27.74 13.69 30.72
N GLU A 156 -27.32 14.59 31.60
CA GLU A 156 -26.53 15.78 31.28
C GLU A 156 -25.34 15.86 32.24
N LYS A 157 -24.15 16.16 31.72
CA LYS A 157 -22.94 16.45 32.50
C LYS A 157 -22.33 17.76 32.00
N LEU A 158 -22.37 18.76 32.86
CA LEU A 158 -21.55 19.97 32.75
C LEU A 158 -20.19 19.70 33.39
N TYR A 159 -19.13 20.23 32.77
CA TYR A 159 -17.81 20.34 33.37
C TYR A 159 -17.00 21.44 32.67
N SER A 160 -15.91 21.87 33.28
CA SER A 160 -15.02 22.88 32.70
C SER A 160 -13.62 22.29 32.51
N GLU A 161 -13.01 22.55 31.37
CA GLU A 161 -11.61 22.20 31.09
C GLU A 161 -10.82 23.42 30.60
N LEU A 162 -9.56 23.49 31.02
CA LEU A 162 -8.56 24.45 30.58
C LEU A 162 -7.58 23.74 29.65
N GLU A 163 -7.35 24.29 28.47
CA GLU A 163 -6.35 23.80 27.51
C GLU A 163 -5.32 24.92 27.24
N ILE A 164 -4.04 24.58 27.34
CA ILE A 164 -2.92 25.42 26.88
C ILE A 164 -2.33 24.74 25.65
N GLU A 165 -2.65 25.25 24.46
CA GLU A 165 -2.23 24.69 23.17
C GLU A 165 -0.99 25.45 22.66
N LEU A 166 0.11 24.74 22.42
CA LEU A 166 1.35 25.33 21.96
C LEU A 166 1.25 25.75 20.50
N LYS A 167 1.65 26.99 20.18
CA LYS A 167 1.65 27.51 18.81
C LYS A 167 3.08 27.49 18.24
N ALA A 168 3.23 27.78 16.94
CA ALA A 168 4.51 27.64 16.23
C ALA A 168 5.69 28.36 16.89
N GLU A 169 5.45 29.54 17.48
CA GLU A 169 6.46 30.33 18.19
C GLU A 169 6.56 29.99 19.70
N GLY A 170 6.08 28.81 20.14
CA GLY A 170 6.18 28.30 21.51
C GLY A 170 7.20 27.15 21.65
N THR A 171 7.72 26.93 22.85
CA THR A 171 8.54 25.75 23.19
C THR A 171 7.88 24.88 24.27
N LEU A 172 8.37 23.66 24.43
CA LEU A 172 8.02 22.83 25.58
C LEU A 172 8.44 23.44 26.92
N GLN A 173 9.49 24.26 26.96
CA GLN A 173 9.87 25.01 28.16
C GLN A 173 8.80 26.06 28.51
N ASP A 174 8.21 26.72 27.51
CA ASP A 174 7.08 27.64 27.72
C ASP A 174 5.84 26.88 28.22
N LEU A 175 5.48 25.77 27.56
CA LEU A 175 4.34 24.94 27.97
C LEU A 175 4.51 24.40 29.40
N GLN A 176 5.71 23.95 29.75
CA GLN A 176 6.05 23.46 31.08
C GLN A 176 5.95 24.58 32.12
N ALA A 177 6.57 25.74 31.90
CA ALA A 177 6.52 26.86 32.84
C ALA A 177 5.09 27.38 33.07
N ILE A 178 4.27 27.45 32.01
CA ILE A 178 2.84 27.80 32.12
C ILE A 178 2.08 26.71 32.91
N THR A 179 2.36 25.43 32.65
CA THR A 179 1.73 24.28 33.34
C THR A 179 2.09 24.24 34.82
N GLU A 180 3.36 24.42 35.18
CA GLU A 180 3.84 24.47 36.56
C GLU A 180 3.19 25.64 37.32
N TYR A 181 3.18 26.85 36.74
CA TYR A 181 2.50 28.00 37.33
C TYR A 181 1.00 27.74 37.55
N LEU A 182 0.31 27.13 36.59
CA LEU A 182 -1.11 26.80 36.70
C LEU A 182 -1.38 25.79 37.82
N LEU A 183 -0.58 24.73 37.93
CA LEU A 183 -0.73 23.69 38.96
C LEU A 183 -0.35 24.17 40.38
N GLU A 184 0.55 25.15 40.51
CA GLU A 184 0.91 25.75 41.80
C GLU A 184 -0.15 26.74 42.33
N ASN A 185 -0.92 27.40 41.44
CA ASN A 185 -1.79 28.52 41.80
C ASN A 185 -3.30 28.23 41.72
N TYR A 186 -3.73 27.13 41.10
CA TYR A 186 -5.15 26.80 40.88
C TYR A 186 -5.46 25.32 41.17
N ASN A 187 -6.71 25.02 41.57
CA ASN A 187 -7.18 23.66 41.86
C ASN A 187 -7.51 22.90 40.56
N LEU A 188 -6.46 22.50 39.85
CA LEU A 188 -6.50 21.85 38.54
C LEU A 188 -6.12 20.37 38.65
N GLY A 189 -6.90 19.51 38.01
CA GLY A 189 -6.54 18.10 37.81
C GLY A 189 -6.13 17.83 36.36
N GLU A 190 -4.98 17.20 36.12
CA GLU A 190 -4.59 16.80 34.76
C GLU A 190 -5.69 16.01 34.04
N ASN A 191 -5.92 16.32 32.77
CA ASN A 191 -6.94 15.66 31.96
C ASN A 191 -6.29 14.80 30.85
N PRO A 192 -6.11 13.49 31.07
CA PRO A 192 -5.52 12.58 30.08
C PRO A 192 -6.46 12.25 28.90
N PHE A 193 -7.67 12.83 28.86
CA PHE A 193 -8.70 12.49 27.87
C PHE A 193 -9.18 13.71 27.09
N SER A 194 -9.29 13.57 25.77
CA SER A 194 -9.92 14.56 24.92
C SER A 194 -11.43 14.70 25.20
N LYS A 195 -12.01 15.83 24.77
CA LYS A 195 -13.46 16.07 24.76
C LYS A 195 -14.25 14.93 24.08
N PHE A 196 -13.71 14.34 23.01
CA PHE A 196 -14.30 13.17 22.34
C PHE A 196 -14.35 11.95 23.27
N GLU A 197 -13.21 11.61 23.87
CA GLU A 197 -13.06 10.45 24.76
C GLU A 197 -13.92 10.60 26.03
N ARG A 198 -13.98 11.80 26.62
CA ARG A 198 -14.91 12.14 27.71
C ARG A 198 -16.38 11.99 27.30
N ALA A 199 -16.74 12.41 26.09
CA ALA A 199 -18.08 12.25 25.55
C ALA A 199 -18.44 10.77 25.31
N ILE A 200 -17.50 9.93 24.89
CA ILE A 200 -17.68 8.47 24.74
C ILE A 200 -17.79 7.77 26.10
N PHE A 201 -16.95 8.10 27.09
CA PHE A 201 -17.08 7.59 28.47
C PHE A 201 -18.48 7.88 29.02
N PHE A 202 -18.94 9.14 28.89
CA PHE A 202 -20.24 9.59 29.34
C PHE A 202 -21.41 8.90 28.61
N LYS A 203 -21.36 8.82 27.28
CA LYS A 203 -22.41 8.16 26.46
C LYS A 203 -22.57 6.69 26.84
N ASN A 204 -21.46 5.99 27.08
CA ASN A 204 -21.45 4.54 27.34
C ASN A 204 -21.52 4.17 28.84
N ASN A 205 -21.53 5.14 29.75
CA ASN A 205 -21.47 4.94 31.22
C ASN A 205 -20.25 4.12 31.68
N LEU A 206 -19.10 4.33 31.02
CA LEU A 206 -17.85 3.64 31.33
C LEU A 206 -17.09 4.36 32.46
N PRO A 207 -16.30 3.63 33.29
CA PRO A 207 -15.41 4.24 34.28
C PRO A 207 -14.25 4.98 33.59
N GLU A 208 -13.65 5.97 34.25
CA GLU A 208 -12.50 6.72 33.70
C GLU A 208 -11.18 5.92 33.70
N LYS A 209 -11.16 4.69 34.27
CA LYS A 209 -10.06 3.73 34.14
C LYS A 209 -10.61 2.40 33.61
N THR A 210 -10.20 2.04 32.40
CA THR A 210 -10.67 0.86 31.64
C THR A 210 -9.51 -0.07 31.29
N LEU A 211 -9.81 -1.34 30.97
CA LEU A 211 -8.82 -2.31 30.48
C LEU A 211 -8.42 -1.99 29.03
N LEU A 212 -9.40 -1.55 28.24
CA LEU A 212 -9.27 -1.20 26.83
C LEU A 212 -9.20 0.32 26.65
N ASN A 213 -8.23 0.77 25.86
CA ASN A 213 -8.25 2.11 25.28
C ASN A 213 -9.32 2.21 24.16
N PHE A 214 -9.50 3.39 23.58
CA PHE A 214 -10.56 3.63 22.61
C PHE A 214 -10.37 2.89 21.27
N ARG A 215 -9.13 2.76 20.79
CA ARG A 215 -8.79 1.96 19.58
C ARG A 215 -9.13 0.49 19.80
N GLU A 216 -8.68 -0.05 20.93
CA GLU A 216 -8.91 -1.44 21.33
C GLU A 216 -10.39 -1.75 21.56
N ARG A 217 -11.14 -0.81 22.16
CA ARG A 217 -12.58 -0.92 22.39
C ARG A 217 -13.34 -1.00 21.07
N ALA A 218 -13.06 -0.10 20.12
CA ALA A 218 -13.71 -0.11 18.81
C ALA A 218 -13.37 -1.39 18.01
N PHE A 219 -12.09 -1.78 18.02
CA PHE A 219 -11.62 -3.04 17.43
C PHE A 219 -12.35 -4.26 18.01
N CYS A 220 -12.48 -4.35 19.34
CA CYS A 220 -13.22 -5.43 19.97
C CYS A 220 -14.73 -5.35 19.70
N MET A 221 -15.34 -4.16 19.69
CA MET A 221 -16.77 -4.00 19.40
C MET A 221 -17.13 -4.51 18.01
N GLN A 222 -16.28 -4.25 17.01
CA GLN A 222 -16.43 -4.78 15.65
C GLN A 222 -16.38 -6.32 15.58
N LEU A 223 -15.56 -6.96 16.41
CA LEU A 223 -15.48 -8.43 16.48
C LEU A 223 -16.56 -9.04 17.38
N ALA A 224 -17.15 -8.26 18.30
CA ALA A 224 -17.95 -8.77 19.41
C ALA A 224 -19.13 -9.65 18.96
N ASP A 225 -19.84 -9.32 17.90
CA ASP A 225 -21.03 -10.09 17.48
C ASP A 225 -20.70 -11.37 16.69
N GLN A 226 -19.42 -11.68 16.46
CA GLN A 226 -18.99 -12.89 15.75
C GLN A 226 -19.01 -14.12 16.69
N GLU A 227 -19.43 -15.29 16.19
CA GLU A 227 -19.52 -16.53 17.00
C GLU A 227 -18.24 -17.39 17.01
N ASN A 228 -17.22 -16.95 16.27
CA ASN A 228 -15.93 -17.62 16.19
C ASN A 228 -15.02 -17.28 17.38
N VAL A 229 -13.81 -17.85 17.40
CA VAL A 229 -12.80 -17.64 18.46
C VAL A 229 -12.50 -16.16 18.71
N TYR A 230 -12.33 -15.36 17.66
CA TYR A 230 -12.00 -13.93 17.80
C TYR A 230 -13.15 -13.10 18.36
N GLY A 231 -14.39 -13.39 17.96
CA GLY A 231 -15.56 -12.74 18.55
C GLY A 231 -15.76 -13.12 20.02
N LYS A 232 -15.52 -14.39 20.39
CA LYS A 232 -15.52 -14.82 21.80
C LYS A 232 -14.44 -14.10 22.62
N GLN A 233 -13.22 -13.99 22.09
CA GLN A 233 -12.14 -13.22 22.73
C GLN A 233 -12.52 -11.75 22.93
N ALA A 234 -13.09 -11.12 21.91
CA ALA A 234 -13.58 -9.74 21.99
C ALA A 234 -14.73 -9.56 23.00
N LYS A 235 -15.72 -10.49 23.04
CA LYS A 235 -16.79 -10.53 24.06
C LYS A 235 -16.19 -10.59 25.48
N ILE A 236 -15.16 -11.42 25.71
CA ILE A 236 -14.49 -11.54 27.01
C ILE A 236 -13.80 -10.22 27.38
N LEU A 237 -12.93 -9.68 26.51
CA LEU A 237 -12.19 -8.45 26.79
C LEU A 237 -13.11 -7.25 27.07
N LEU A 238 -14.18 -7.07 26.28
CA LEU A 238 -15.21 -6.03 26.49
C LEU A 238 -16.05 -6.20 27.76
N SER A 239 -15.97 -7.35 28.43
CA SER A 239 -16.75 -7.65 29.63
C SER A 239 -15.88 -7.63 30.90
N LEU A 240 -14.63 -8.08 30.82
CA LEU A 240 -13.58 -7.79 31.81
C LEU A 240 -13.42 -6.27 31.97
N ASP A 241 -13.41 -5.54 30.85
CA ASP A 241 -13.35 -4.08 30.79
C ASP A 241 -14.54 -3.36 31.47
N LYS A 242 -15.71 -4.02 31.51
CA LYS A 242 -16.90 -3.55 32.25
C LYS A 242 -16.88 -3.93 33.74
N GLY A 243 -15.83 -4.59 34.21
CA GLY A 243 -15.64 -4.98 35.61
C GLY A 243 -16.23 -6.34 35.99
N LEU A 244 -16.64 -7.19 35.03
CA LEU A 244 -17.04 -8.57 35.34
C LEU A 244 -15.80 -9.41 35.65
N ASN A 245 -15.91 -10.33 36.62
CA ASN A 245 -14.82 -11.22 36.99
C ASN A 245 -14.78 -12.51 36.14
N THR A 246 -13.65 -13.24 36.23
CA THR A 246 -13.38 -14.47 35.47
C THR A 246 -14.45 -15.55 35.68
N SER A 247 -14.97 -15.69 36.90
CA SER A 247 -15.97 -16.70 37.25
C SER A 247 -17.36 -16.35 36.69
N GLU A 248 -17.74 -15.07 36.73
CA GLU A 248 -18.97 -14.56 36.09
C GLU A 248 -18.95 -14.77 34.58
N LEU A 249 -17.82 -14.47 33.93
CA LEU A 249 -17.65 -14.64 32.48
C LEU A 249 -17.61 -16.11 32.06
N SER A 250 -17.02 -16.98 32.88
CA SER A 250 -17.04 -18.43 32.69
C SER A 250 -18.47 -18.97 32.63
N LEU A 251 -19.33 -18.54 33.58
CA LEU A 251 -20.75 -18.91 33.60
C LEU A 251 -21.56 -18.29 32.44
N LEU A 252 -21.31 -17.02 32.11
CA LEU A 252 -22.08 -16.27 31.10
C LEU A 252 -21.75 -16.72 29.67
N LEU A 253 -20.47 -16.92 29.36
CA LEU A 253 -19.98 -17.25 28.01
C LEU A 253 -19.73 -18.75 27.79
N LYS A 254 -19.76 -19.57 28.86
CA LYS A 254 -19.45 -21.01 28.84
C LYS A 254 -18.04 -21.31 28.34
N VAL A 255 -17.08 -20.50 28.79
CA VAL A 255 -15.64 -20.62 28.48
C VAL A 255 -14.91 -20.98 29.79
N PRO A 256 -13.99 -21.96 29.80
CA PRO A 256 -13.20 -22.29 31.00
C PRO A 256 -12.49 -21.07 31.60
N GLU A 257 -12.46 -21.00 32.93
CA GLU A 257 -11.89 -19.84 33.63
C GLU A 257 -10.41 -19.63 33.32
N ALA A 258 -9.63 -20.70 33.24
CA ALA A 258 -8.22 -20.67 32.83
C ALA A 258 -8.00 -20.15 31.39
N ASP A 259 -8.96 -20.32 30.48
CA ASP A 259 -8.87 -19.77 29.12
C ASP A 259 -9.12 -18.26 29.12
N ILE A 260 -9.96 -17.77 30.04
CA ILE A 260 -10.23 -16.34 30.26
C ILE A 260 -9.01 -15.67 30.92
N GLU A 261 -8.40 -16.31 31.92
CA GLU A 261 -7.16 -15.85 32.55
C GLU A 261 -6.00 -15.80 31.55
N ALA A 262 -5.81 -16.86 30.75
CA ALA A 262 -4.78 -16.91 29.72
C ALA A 262 -4.98 -15.86 28.62
N LEU A 263 -6.24 -15.60 28.22
CA LEU A 263 -6.58 -14.51 27.31
C LEU A 263 -6.24 -13.13 27.90
N HIS A 264 -6.58 -12.89 29.17
CA HIS A 264 -6.28 -11.62 29.84
C HIS A 264 -4.76 -11.38 29.94
N ALA A 265 -4.00 -12.34 30.44
CA ALA A 265 -2.54 -12.24 30.57
C ALA A 265 -1.84 -12.12 29.20
N GLY A 266 -2.36 -12.79 28.16
CA GLY A 266 -1.90 -12.62 26.78
C GLY A 266 -2.16 -11.21 26.27
N PHE A 267 -3.37 -10.67 26.49
CA PHE A 267 -3.74 -9.32 26.10
C PHE A 267 -2.96 -8.24 26.85
N GLU A 268 -2.68 -8.38 28.14
CA GLU A 268 -1.83 -7.43 28.89
C GLU A 268 -0.42 -7.29 28.26
N LYS A 269 0.14 -8.39 27.73
CA LYS A 269 1.46 -8.43 27.10
C LYS A 269 1.48 -8.00 25.64
N GLU A 270 0.45 -8.38 24.85
CA GLU A 270 0.48 -8.28 23.38
C GLU A 270 -0.57 -7.31 22.80
N ARG A 271 -1.48 -6.81 23.64
CA ARG A 271 -2.60 -5.92 23.27
C ARG A 271 -3.32 -6.45 22.01
N LEU A 272 -3.48 -5.62 20.98
CA LEU A 272 -4.14 -6.03 19.74
C LEU A 272 -3.36 -7.05 18.90
N ALA A 273 -2.05 -7.22 19.08
CA ALA A 273 -1.24 -8.17 18.28
C ALA A 273 -1.62 -9.65 18.53
N LEU A 274 -2.39 -9.91 19.59
CA LEU A 274 -3.07 -11.18 19.83
C LEU A 274 -4.05 -11.57 18.70
N PHE A 275 -4.61 -10.57 18.01
CA PHE A 275 -5.54 -10.75 16.89
C PHE A 275 -4.78 -10.60 15.55
N PRO A 276 -4.95 -11.51 14.58
CA PRO A 276 -4.22 -11.44 13.30
C PRO A 276 -4.67 -10.29 12.39
N PHE A 277 -5.66 -9.50 12.83
CA PHE A 277 -6.25 -8.40 12.06
C PHE A 277 -5.63 -7.02 12.38
N SER A 278 -4.79 -6.93 13.42
CA SER A 278 -4.28 -5.68 14.00
C SER A 278 -3.12 -5.02 13.23
N SER A 279 -2.76 -5.55 12.07
CA SER A 279 -1.63 -5.07 11.29
C SER A 279 -1.85 -3.66 10.74
N GLU A 280 -0.89 -2.79 10.99
CA GLU A 280 -0.89 -1.41 10.50
C GLU A 280 -0.50 -1.38 9.01
N ILE A 281 -1.13 -0.48 8.26
CA ILE A 281 -1.09 -0.47 6.79
C ILE A 281 0.25 0.11 6.31
N ASN A 282 1.27 -0.75 6.25
CA ASN A 282 2.54 -0.41 5.60
C ASN A 282 2.32 -0.29 4.09
N ALA A 283 2.30 0.95 3.59
CA ALA A 283 2.02 1.34 2.21
C ALA A 283 3.13 0.98 1.20
N SER A 284 3.91 -0.07 1.45
CA SER A 284 5.07 -0.50 0.67
C SER A 284 4.90 -1.92 0.11
N GLY A 285 3.72 -2.25 -0.41
CA GLY A 285 3.44 -3.56 -1.00
C GLY A 285 3.96 -3.67 -2.44
N GLU A 286 4.97 -4.51 -2.69
CA GLU A 286 5.34 -4.86 -4.06
C GLU A 286 4.20 -5.65 -4.73
N PHE A 287 3.54 -5.00 -5.69
CA PHE A 287 2.54 -5.59 -6.58
C PHE A 287 3.22 -6.19 -7.80
N HIS A 288 2.85 -7.42 -8.17
CA HIS A 288 3.61 -8.22 -9.14
C HIS A 288 2.87 -8.51 -10.45
N PHE A 289 1.64 -8.03 -10.62
CA PHE A 289 0.85 -8.28 -11.82
C PHE A 289 1.47 -7.62 -13.07
N GLN A 290 2.10 -8.44 -13.91
CA GLN A 290 2.60 -8.07 -15.24
C GLN A 290 1.74 -8.75 -16.31
N ALA A 291 0.84 -7.97 -16.92
CA ALA A 291 -0.16 -8.49 -17.85
C ALA A 291 0.46 -9.25 -19.05
N GLY A 292 1.67 -8.91 -19.50
CA GLY A 292 2.40 -9.60 -20.57
C GLY A 292 2.79 -11.06 -20.29
N ARG A 293 2.54 -11.60 -19.08
CA ARG A 293 2.67 -13.04 -18.78
C ARG A 293 1.37 -13.84 -19.00
N CYS A 294 0.24 -13.20 -19.22
CA CYS A 294 -1.03 -13.89 -19.47
C CYS A 294 -1.00 -14.52 -20.88
N VAL A 295 -1.36 -15.81 -21.00
CA VAL A 295 -1.72 -16.39 -22.30
C VAL A 295 -3.21 -16.08 -22.53
N PRO A 296 -3.60 -15.23 -23.50
CA PRO A 296 -4.97 -14.74 -23.58
C PRO A 296 -6.00 -15.82 -23.92
N GLY A 297 -7.23 -15.64 -23.42
CA GLY A 297 -8.40 -16.27 -24.01
C GLY A 297 -8.55 -15.87 -25.49
N LYS A 298 -9.20 -16.72 -26.30
CA LYS A 298 -9.24 -16.56 -27.78
C LYS A 298 -9.96 -15.30 -28.28
N ASN A 299 -10.71 -14.61 -27.42
CA ASN A 299 -11.57 -13.49 -27.78
C ASN A 299 -11.16 -12.22 -26.99
N ARG A 300 -10.21 -11.42 -27.49
CA ARG A 300 -9.99 -10.06 -26.97
C ARG A 300 -10.68 -8.96 -27.78
N GLU A 301 -11.04 -9.25 -29.03
CA GLU A 301 -11.43 -8.24 -30.03
C GLU A 301 -12.81 -7.59 -29.82
N ASN A 302 -13.60 -8.04 -28.84
CA ASN A 302 -14.98 -7.56 -28.60
C ASN A 302 -15.24 -7.01 -27.18
N ILE A 303 -14.22 -6.87 -26.32
CA ILE A 303 -14.43 -6.41 -24.93
C ILE A 303 -14.57 -4.88 -24.90
N SER A 304 -15.82 -4.41 -24.87
CA SER A 304 -16.18 -2.99 -24.75
C SER A 304 -15.96 -2.46 -23.33
N LEU A 305 -14.80 -1.81 -23.11
CA LEU A 305 -14.38 -1.26 -21.81
C LEU A 305 -15.35 -0.19 -21.26
N GLU A 306 -16.08 0.52 -22.12
CA GLU A 306 -17.07 1.57 -21.78
C GLU A 306 -18.11 1.13 -20.74
N LYS A 307 -18.34 -0.17 -20.58
CA LYS A 307 -19.33 -0.72 -19.65
C LYS A 307 -18.79 -1.06 -18.26
N GLY A 308 -17.47 -1.08 -18.07
CA GLY A 308 -16.81 -1.51 -16.82
C GLY A 308 -16.87 -3.02 -16.58
N TRP A 309 -16.11 -3.50 -15.60
CA TRP A 309 -15.87 -4.92 -15.38
C TRP A 309 -17.06 -5.66 -14.79
N THR A 310 -17.56 -6.67 -15.52
CA THR A 310 -18.53 -7.66 -15.01
C THR A 310 -17.90 -9.05 -14.95
N LEU A 311 -18.54 -9.99 -14.24
CA LEU A 311 -18.13 -11.39 -14.20
C LEU A 311 -17.94 -12.00 -15.59
N GLU A 312 -18.81 -11.69 -16.55
CA GLU A 312 -18.72 -12.14 -17.94
C GLU A 312 -17.44 -11.65 -18.61
N THR A 313 -17.13 -10.35 -18.49
CA THR A 313 -15.91 -9.76 -19.08
C THR A 313 -14.64 -10.36 -18.48
N LEU A 314 -14.61 -10.58 -17.16
CA LEU A 314 -13.50 -11.23 -16.48
C LEU A 314 -13.39 -12.72 -16.86
N PHE A 315 -14.51 -13.43 -17.03
CA PHE A 315 -14.52 -14.83 -17.43
C PHE A 315 -14.01 -15.01 -18.87
N GLU A 316 -14.37 -14.13 -19.81
CA GLU A 316 -13.85 -14.16 -21.18
C GLU A 316 -12.36 -13.77 -21.22
N LEU A 317 -11.97 -12.67 -20.56
CA LEU A 317 -10.59 -12.17 -20.54
C LEU A 317 -9.59 -13.18 -19.94
N TYR A 318 -9.96 -13.84 -18.84
CA TYR A 318 -9.10 -14.79 -18.12
C TYR A 318 -9.37 -16.26 -18.45
N GLY A 319 -10.31 -16.57 -19.34
CA GLY A 319 -10.62 -17.94 -19.78
C GLY A 319 -11.25 -18.82 -18.69
N VAL A 320 -12.05 -18.24 -17.79
CA VAL A 320 -12.73 -18.97 -16.71
C VAL A 320 -13.86 -19.82 -17.29
N ASN A 321 -13.85 -21.12 -16.98
CA ASN A 321 -14.94 -22.02 -17.38
C ASN A 321 -16.19 -21.73 -16.53
N LYS A 322 -17.17 -21.01 -17.11
CA LYS A 322 -18.40 -20.56 -16.43
C LYS A 322 -19.15 -21.70 -15.74
N THR A 323 -19.43 -22.81 -16.44
CA THR A 323 -20.17 -23.96 -15.87
C THR A 323 -19.45 -24.59 -14.67
N ARG A 324 -18.12 -24.66 -14.69
CA ARG A 324 -17.33 -25.11 -13.53
C ARG A 324 -17.35 -24.09 -12.39
N ALA A 325 -17.25 -22.80 -12.69
CA ALA A 325 -17.35 -21.73 -11.69
C ALA A 325 -18.71 -21.74 -10.99
N GLU A 326 -19.80 -21.88 -11.75
CA GLU A 326 -21.17 -22.02 -11.24
C GLU A 326 -21.32 -23.27 -10.36
N LYS A 327 -20.78 -24.43 -10.80
CA LYS A 327 -20.75 -25.65 -9.96
C LYS A 327 -19.98 -25.44 -8.65
N ILE A 328 -18.85 -24.71 -8.67
CA ILE A 328 -18.08 -24.40 -7.45
C ILE A 328 -18.91 -23.50 -6.53
N ARG A 329 -19.49 -22.41 -7.06
CA ARG A 329 -20.41 -21.51 -6.33
C ARG A 329 -21.51 -22.27 -5.64
N ASP A 330 -22.28 -23.07 -6.38
CA ASP A 330 -23.47 -23.73 -5.85
C ASP A 330 -23.12 -24.70 -4.72
N ASN A 331 -22.02 -25.44 -4.84
CA ASN A 331 -21.51 -26.29 -3.75
C ASN A 331 -21.01 -25.49 -2.54
N THR A 332 -20.34 -24.35 -2.77
CA THR A 332 -19.86 -23.46 -1.70
C THR A 332 -21.04 -22.87 -0.91
N LEU A 333 -22.10 -22.47 -1.60
CA LEU A 333 -23.33 -21.95 -1.00
C LEU A 333 -24.12 -23.02 -0.25
N ILE A 334 -24.21 -24.26 -0.75
CA ILE A 334 -24.82 -25.39 -0.02
C ILE A 334 -24.10 -25.62 1.33
N LEU A 335 -22.76 -25.53 1.36
CA LEU A 335 -21.98 -25.67 2.59
C LEU A 335 -22.19 -24.48 3.54
N PHE A 336 -22.29 -23.25 3.03
CA PHE A 336 -22.59 -22.05 3.80
C PHE A 336 -23.99 -22.11 4.43
N ASP A 337 -25.02 -22.38 3.64
CA ASP A 337 -26.41 -22.46 4.08
C ASP A 337 -26.60 -23.59 5.11
N GLY A 338 -25.92 -24.73 4.92
CA GLY A 338 -25.96 -25.86 5.86
C GLY A 338 -25.18 -25.65 7.16
N LEU A 339 -24.23 -24.72 7.20
CA LEU A 339 -23.44 -24.38 8.40
C LEU A 339 -23.86 -23.04 9.05
N PHE A 340 -24.93 -22.39 8.55
CA PHE A 340 -25.48 -21.14 9.08
C PHE A 340 -25.64 -21.08 10.62
N PRO A 341 -26.08 -22.14 11.34
CA PRO A 341 -26.19 -22.10 12.80
C PRO A 341 -24.89 -21.76 13.55
N TYR A 342 -23.73 -22.00 12.94
CA TYR A 342 -22.41 -21.78 13.52
C TYR A 342 -21.80 -20.41 13.17
N HIS A 343 -21.93 -19.96 11.91
CA HIS A 343 -21.28 -18.73 11.45
C HIS A 343 -22.17 -17.48 11.47
N ARG A 344 -23.49 -17.64 11.38
CA ARG A 344 -24.51 -16.58 11.45
C ARG A 344 -24.32 -15.39 10.50
N LEU A 345 -23.56 -15.57 9.41
CA LEU A 345 -23.36 -14.53 8.40
C LEU A 345 -24.60 -14.39 7.48
N GLY A 346 -24.82 -13.18 6.98
CA GLY A 346 -26.05 -12.77 6.29
C GLY A 346 -25.99 -12.89 4.76
N THR A 347 -26.89 -12.15 4.11
CA THR A 347 -27.01 -12.12 2.64
C THR A 347 -25.80 -11.46 1.97
N GLU A 348 -25.25 -10.40 2.57
CA GLU A 348 -24.06 -9.69 2.08
C GLU A 348 -22.87 -10.66 2.00
N GLU A 349 -22.52 -11.35 3.10
CA GLU A 349 -21.41 -12.30 3.08
C GLU A 349 -21.67 -13.51 2.19
N ARG A 350 -22.94 -13.93 2.03
CA ARG A 350 -23.33 -15.00 1.10
C ARG A 350 -23.11 -14.59 -0.36
N GLU A 351 -23.34 -13.33 -0.70
CA GLU A 351 -23.07 -12.77 -2.03
C GLU A 351 -21.57 -12.59 -2.27
N MET A 352 -20.82 -12.09 -1.27
CA MET A 352 -19.35 -12.04 -1.33
C MET A 352 -18.72 -13.44 -1.49
N LEU A 353 -19.29 -14.46 -0.84
CA LEU A 353 -18.89 -15.87 -1.01
C LEU A 353 -19.24 -16.41 -2.40
N SER A 354 -20.39 -16.00 -2.96
CA SER A 354 -20.81 -16.34 -4.32
C SER A 354 -19.80 -15.80 -5.35
N PHE A 355 -19.45 -14.52 -5.27
CA PHE A 355 -18.39 -13.93 -6.10
C PHE A 355 -17.05 -14.66 -5.91
N ALA A 356 -16.66 -14.94 -4.67
CA ALA A 356 -15.39 -15.60 -4.37
C ALA A 356 -15.30 -17.02 -4.96
N ALA A 357 -16.39 -17.77 -4.92
CA ALA A 357 -16.47 -19.12 -5.48
C ALA A 357 -16.54 -19.13 -7.02
N LEU A 358 -17.14 -18.10 -7.64
CA LEU A 358 -17.15 -17.91 -9.09
C LEU A 358 -15.75 -17.54 -9.63
N LEU A 359 -15.03 -16.68 -8.92
CA LEU A 359 -13.72 -16.16 -9.32
C LEU A 359 -12.54 -17.05 -8.91
N GLN A 360 -12.81 -18.19 -8.26
CA GLN A 360 -11.84 -19.00 -7.50
C GLN A 360 -10.66 -19.61 -8.30
N ASP A 361 -10.70 -19.54 -9.63
CA ASP A 361 -9.61 -19.98 -10.51
C ASP A 361 -9.19 -18.88 -11.52
N ILE A 362 -9.62 -17.61 -11.36
CA ILE A 362 -9.36 -16.53 -12.32
C ILE A 362 -7.87 -16.29 -12.59
N GLY A 363 -7.02 -16.35 -11.56
CA GLY A 363 -5.57 -16.22 -11.70
C GLY A 363 -4.86 -17.41 -12.36
N THR A 364 -5.55 -18.52 -12.65
CA THR A 364 -4.92 -19.77 -13.13
C THR A 364 -4.33 -19.63 -14.54
N SER A 365 -4.90 -18.76 -15.39
CA SER A 365 -4.37 -18.44 -16.73
C SER A 365 -3.16 -17.49 -16.71
N VAL A 366 -2.86 -16.89 -15.55
CA VAL A 366 -1.73 -15.97 -15.35
C VAL A 366 -0.57 -16.67 -14.63
N SER A 367 -0.87 -17.33 -13.51
CA SER A 367 0.08 -18.19 -12.79
C SER A 367 -0.69 -19.33 -12.11
N PRO A 368 -0.57 -20.58 -12.61
CA PRO A 368 -1.19 -21.73 -11.96
C PRO A 368 -0.69 -21.99 -10.53
N GLU A 369 0.55 -21.58 -10.24
CA GLU A 369 1.21 -21.77 -8.94
C GLU A 369 0.79 -20.68 -7.94
N GLU A 370 0.74 -19.41 -8.37
CA GLU A 370 0.31 -18.27 -7.55
C GLU A 370 -1.15 -17.86 -7.78
N LYS A 371 -2.02 -18.76 -8.28
CA LYS A 371 -3.36 -18.43 -8.79
C LYS A 371 -4.24 -17.61 -7.83
N PHE A 372 -4.05 -17.79 -6.53
CA PHE A 372 -4.77 -17.08 -5.46
C PHE A 372 -4.28 -15.66 -5.27
N ARG A 373 -2.95 -15.45 -5.27
CA ARG A 373 -2.32 -14.13 -5.27
C ARG A 373 -2.68 -13.37 -6.55
N MET A 374 -2.53 -14.01 -7.71
CA MET A 374 -2.98 -13.41 -8.98
C MET A 374 -4.47 -13.11 -8.99
N GLY A 375 -5.31 -13.91 -8.32
CA GLY A 375 -6.73 -13.61 -8.10
C GLY A 375 -6.97 -12.31 -7.31
N LYS A 376 -6.20 -12.06 -6.24
CA LYS A 376 -6.19 -10.77 -5.54
C LYS A 376 -5.83 -9.63 -6.50
N GLU A 377 -4.68 -9.74 -7.15
CA GLU A 377 -4.15 -8.68 -8.02
C GLU A 377 -5.18 -8.33 -9.12
N ILE A 378 -5.74 -9.33 -9.80
CA ILE A 378 -6.73 -9.17 -10.88
C ILE A 378 -7.96 -8.37 -10.40
N LEU A 379 -8.45 -8.59 -9.18
CA LEU A 379 -9.63 -7.88 -8.66
C LEU A 379 -9.33 -6.44 -8.24
N LEU A 380 -8.16 -6.20 -7.63
CA LEU A 380 -7.70 -4.83 -7.32
C LEU A 380 -7.33 -4.02 -8.57
N THR A 381 -7.12 -4.72 -9.69
CA THR A 381 -6.83 -4.17 -11.01
C THR A 381 -8.11 -3.85 -11.81
N HIS A 382 -9.02 -4.83 -11.90
CA HIS A 382 -10.22 -4.79 -12.72
C HIS A 382 -11.45 -4.80 -11.79
N PRO A 383 -11.75 -3.66 -11.13
CA PRO A 383 -12.73 -3.60 -10.05
C PRO A 383 -14.13 -3.96 -10.56
N LEU A 384 -14.73 -5.00 -9.96
CA LEU A 384 -16.07 -5.46 -10.32
C LEU A 384 -17.10 -4.35 -10.10
N LYS A 385 -17.82 -4.02 -11.19
CA LYS A 385 -18.80 -2.95 -11.23
C LYS A 385 -19.95 -3.21 -10.25
N GLY A 386 -20.19 -2.23 -9.38
CA GLY A 386 -21.27 -2.24 -8.39
C GLY A 386 -20.81 -2.52 -6.97
N LEU A 387 -19.59 -3.04 -6.76
CA LEU A 387 -19.02 -3.23 -5.42
C LEU A 387 -18.46 -1.92 -4.85
N LYS A 388 -18.73 -1.66 -3.56
CA LYS A 388 -18.03 -0.65 -2.74
C LYS A 388 -16.57 -1.05 -2.51
N LEU A 389 -15.74 -0.09 -2.10
CA LEU A 389 -14.30 -0.29 -1.88
C LEU A 389 -13.99 -1.44 -0.90
N HIS A 390 -14.68 -1.48 0.25
CA HIS A 390 -14.49 -2.54 1.24
C HIS A 390 -14.97 -3.91 0.74
N GLU A 391 -16.01 -3.99 -0.08
CA GLU A 391 -16.47 -5.24 -0.69
C GLU A 391 -15.42 -5.78 -1.69
N LEU A 392 -14.89 -4.92 -2.57
CA LEU A 392 -13.82 -5.30 -3.49
C LEU A 392 -12.55 -5.75 -2.74
N ARG A 393 -12.14 -5.00 -1.72
CA ARG A 393 -11.00 -5.35 -0.86
C ARG A 393 -11.25 -6.68 -0.12
N MET A 394 -12.48 -6.91 0.38
CA MET A 394 -12.87 -8.16 1.02
C MET A 394 -12.77 -9.34 0.05
N LEU A 395 -13.27 -9.19 -1.17
CA LEU A 395 -13.21 -10.21 -2.21
C LEU A 395 -11.77 -10.57 -2.59
N ALA A 396 -10.93 -9.55 -2.76
CA ALA A 396 -9.52 -9.70 -3.07
C ALA A 396 -8.73 -10.39 -1.92
N LEU A 397 -9.06 -10.05 -0.67
CA LEU A 397 -8.54 -10.71 0.53
C LEU A 397 -9.00 -12.18 0.62
N ILE A 398 -10.26 -12.48 0.31
CA ILE A 398 -10.76 -13.87 0.24
C ILE A 398 -10.01 -14.65 -0.84
N MET A 399 -9.60 -14.05 -1.97
CA MET A 399 -8.79 -14.75 -2.98
C MET A 399 -7.44 -15.18 -2.41
N GLU A 400 -6.73 -14.29 -1.73
CA GLU A 400 -5.41 -14.58 -1.18
C GLU A 400 -5.46 -15.56 0.00
N LEU A 401 -6.40 -15.37 0.93
CA LEU A 401 -6.60 -16.23 2.12
C LEU A 401 -6.98 -17.68 1.77
N GLN A 402 -7.19 -18.05 0.51
CA GLN A 402 -7.35 -19.45 0.08
C GLN A 402 -6.02 -20.18 -0.17
N SER A 403 -4.90 -19.46 -0.20
CA SER A 403 -3.57 -20.04 -0.47
C SER A 403 -3.25 -21.21 0.48
N PRO A 404 -2.76 -22.36 -0.03
CA PRO A 404 -2.37 -23.50 0.80
C PRO A 404 -1.14 -23.23 1.69
N VAL A 405 -0.44 -22.10 1.48
CA VAL A 405 0.69 -21.64 2.30
C VAL A 405 0.22 -20.95 3.60
N ILE A 406 -1.03 -20.47 3.63
CA ILE A 406 -1.60 -19.78 4.78
C ILE A 406 -2.27 -20.80 5.70
N SER A 407 -1.67 -21.04 6.86
CA SER A 407 -2.19 -21.89 7.94
C SER A 407 -2.69 -21.03 9.11
N VAL A 408 -3.29 -21.66 10.12
CA VAL A 408 -3.65 -20.99 11.39
C VAL A 408 -2.44 -20.32 12.05
N LYS A 409 -1.22 -20.84 11.85
CA LYS A 409 0.00 -20.41 12.56
C LYS A 409 0.68 -19.17 11.97
N ASN A 410 0.27 -18.73 10.78
CA ASN A 410 0.84 -17.58 10.08
C ASN A 410 -0.25 -16.62 9.58
N LEU A 411 -1.40 -16.55 10.26
CA LEU A 411 -2.49 -15.64 9.89
C LEU A 411 -2.06 -14.17 9.95
N SER A 412 -1.43 -13.70 11.04
CA SER A 412 -1.02 -12.29 11.17
C SER A 412 -0.12 -11.85 10.03
N SER A 413 0.93 -12.62 9.73
CA SER A 413 1.83 -12.36 8.59
C SER A 413 1.11 -12.44 7.24
N ALA A 414 0.13 -13.33 7.08
CA ALA A 414 -0.68 -13.38 5.86
C ALA A 414 -1.61 -12.16 5.69
N PHE A 415 -2.06 -11.52 6.78
CA PHE A 415 -2.76 -10.24 6.72
C PHE A 415 -1.80 -9.07 6.46
N GLU A 416 -0.60 -9.08 7.04
CA GLU A 416 0.46 -8.10 6.79
C GLU A 416 0.91 -8.12 5.31
N GLU A 417 1.32 -9.29 4.80
CA GLU A 417 1.73 -9.53 3.41
C GLU A 417 0.59 -9.31 2.38
N SER A 418 -0.67 -9.22 2.84
CA SER A 418 -1.78 -8.92 1.93
C SER A 418 -1.76 -7.48 1.41
N HIS A 419 -1.26 -6.55 2.23
CA HIS A 419 -1.38 -5.10 2.06
C HIS A 419 -2.83 -4.59 1.85
N ILE A 420 -3.85 -5.34 2.29
CA ILE A 420 -5.25 -4.94 2.18
C ILE A 420 -5.71 -4.21 3.45
N ALA A 421 -5.91 -2.89 3.32
CA ALA A 421 -6.52 -2.03 4.32
C ALA A 421 -8.03 -2.32 4.46
N LEU A 422 -8.41 -2.92 5.59
CA LEU A 422 -9.78 -3.29 5.96
C LEU A 422 -9.97 -3.32 7.48
N PRO A 423 -11.18 -3.01 7.98
CA PRO A 423 -11.50 -3.11 9.41
C PRO A 423 -11.47 -4.57 9.91
N PRO A 424 -11.22 -4.81 11.21
CA PRO A 424 -11.08 -6.16 11.79
C PRO A 424 -12.32 -7.06 11.59
N GLU A 425 -13.54 -6.51 11.61
CA GLU A 425 -14.75 -7.31 11.31
C GLU A 425 -14.71 -7.88 9.89
N ILE A 426 -14.31 -7.09 8.88
CA ILE A 426 -14.25 -7.54 7.50
C ILE A 426 -13.08 -8.51 7.29
N LYS A 427 -11.92 -8.24 7.90
CA LYS A 427 -10.78 -9.18 7.91
C LYS A 427 -11.21 -10.54 8.51
N ASN A 428 -12.00 -10.53 9.58
CA ASN A 428 -12.57 -11.73 10.21
C ASN A 428 -13.59 -12.45 9.32
N LYS A 429 -14.56 -11.72 8.75
CA LYS A 429 -15.57 -12.28 7.84
C LYS A 429 -14.94 -12.85 6.58
N ALA A 430 -13.94 -12.17 6.00
CA ALA A 430 -13.14 -12.69 4.88
C ALA A 430 -12.44 -14.01 5.24
N LEU A 431 -11.91 -14.15 6.46
CA LEU A 431 -11.29 -15.39 6.94
C LEU A 431 -12.31 -16.54 7.10
N ILE A 432 -13.53 -16.24 7.55
CA ILE A 432 -14.63 -17.21 7.59
C ILE A 432 -15.00 -17.65 6.14
N LEU A 433 -15.17 -16.72 5.21
CA LEU A 433 -15.49 -17.02 3.80
C LEU A 433 -14.35 -17.75 3.07
N ALA A 434 -13.09 -17.49 3.44
CA ALA A 434 -11.93 -18.24 2.98
C ALA A 434 -11.97 -19.71 3.43
N SER A 435 -12.54 -20.03 4.61
CA SER A 435 -12.69 -21.43 5.05
C SER A 435 -13.63 -22.24 4.15
N PHE A 436 -14.76 -21.65 3.73
CA PHE A 436 -15.70 -22.28 2.80
C PHE A 436 -15.07 -22.53 1.42
N THR A 437 -14.41 -21.52 0.84
CA THR A 437 -13.76 -21.65 -0.47
C THR A 437 -12.58 -22.62 -0.46
N ARG A 438 -11.78 -22.67 0.63
CA ARG A 438 -10.75 -23.71 0.84
C ARG A 438 -11.32 -25.13 0.79
N ILE A 439 -12.51 -25.34 1.35
CA ILE A 439 -13.22 -26.64 1.29
C ILE A 439 -13.81 -26.87 -0.11
N ALA A 440 -14.33 -25.84 -0.80
CA ALA A 440 -14.86 -25.98 -2.15
C ALA A 440 -13.79 -26.31 -3.23
N ASP A 441 -12.53 -25.85 -3.07
CA ASP A 441 -11.42 -26.07 -4.02
C ASP A 441 -11.16 -27.55 -4.31
N LEU A 442 -11.48 -28.47 -3.37
CA LEU A 442 -11.29 -29.92 -3.56
C LEU A 442 -12.38 -30.60 -4.40
N LEU A 443 -13.51 -29.93 -4.64
CA LEU A 443 -14.63 -30.41 -5.48
C LEU A 443 -14.41 -30.09 -6.98
N LYS A 444 -13.37 -29.33 -7.32
CA LYS A 444 -12.98 -28.94 -8.70
C LYS A 444 -12.64 -30.10 -9.64
N LYS A 445 -12.66 -31.35 -9.17
CA LYS A 445 -12.25 -32.55 -9.94
C LYS A 445 -13.39 -33.57 -9.99
N GLY A 446 -13.92 -33.79 -11.19
CA GLY A 446 -14.97 -34.78 -11.46
C GLY A 446 -16.35 -34.36 -10.94
N ASP A 447 -17.23 -35.34 -10.78
CA ASP A 447 -18.64 -35.12 -10.46
C ASP A 447 -18.95 -34.97 -8.97
N LEU A 448 -17.94 -34.61 -8.18
CA LEU A 448 -18.06 -34.31 -6.76
C LEU A 448 -19.07 -33.19 -6.49
N LYS A 449 -19.91 -33.38 -5.47
CA LYS A 449 -20.93 -32.43 -5.00
C LYS A 449 -21.33 -32.65 -3.54
N PHE A 450 -21.77 -31.59 -2.86
CA PHE A 450 -22.61 -31.65 -1.66
C PHE A 450 -24.09 -31.65 -2.07
N LEU A 451 -24.99 -32.02 -1.16
CA LEU A 451 -26.44 -31.93 -1.36
C LEU A 451 -27.13 -31.22 -0.16
N PRO A 452 -28.16 -30.38 -0.39
CA PRO A 452 -28.97 -29.82 0.68
C PRO A 452 -29.56 -30.90 1.60
N GLY A 453 -29.61 -30.64 2.91
CA GLY A 453 -30.11 -31.60 3.90
C GLY A 453 -29.19 -32.82 4.15
N ARG A 454 -27.98 -32.84 3.57
CA ARG A 454 -26.92 -33.84 3.82
C ARG A 454 -25.74 -33.29 4.62
N ILE A 455 -26.00 -32.20 5.34
CA ILE A 455 -25.18 -31.64 6.41
C ILE A 455 -25.97 -31.85 7.70
N ARG A 456 -25.39 -32.51 8.71
CA ARG A 456 -26.10 -32.87 9.96
C ARG A 456 -25.23 -32.62 11.18
N GLN A 457 -25.77 -31.94 12.17
CA GLN A 457 -25.14 -31.87 13.50
C GLN A 457 -25.17 -33.26 14.16
N ILE A 458 -24.04 -33.66 14.73
CA ILE A 458 -23.89 -34.83 15.59
C ILE A 458 -23.23 -34.41 16.91
N GLU A 459 -23.01 -35.35 17.83
CA GLU A 459 -22.35 -35.03 19.10
C GLU A 459 -20.89 -34.59 18.86
N GLY A 460 -20.58 -33.33 19.21
CA GLY A 460 -19.24 -32.73 19.08
C GLY A 460 -18.77 -32.37 17.67
N ALA A 461 -19.56 -32.61 16.61
CA ALA A 461 -19.14 -32.40 15.22
C ALA A 461 -20.33 -32.16 14.26
N VAL A 462 -20.03 -31.88 13.00
CA VAL A 462 -20.99 -31.85 11.88
C VAL A 462 -20.58 -32.88 10.84
N GLU A 463 -21.50 -33.79 10.48
CA GLU A 463 -21.36 -34.69 9.33
C GLU A 463 -21.72 -33.95 8.01
N VAL A 464 -20.93 -34.18 6.96
CA VAL A 464 -21.14 -33.65 5.61
C VAL A 464 -20.97 -34.77 4.59
N GLU A 465 -22.06 -35.23 3.96
CA GLU A 465 -21.99 -36.27 2.92
C GLU A 465 -21.48 -35.69 1.58
N ILE A 466 -20.43 -36.28 1.00
CA ILE A 466 -19.88 -35.96 -0.33
C ILE A 466 -20.34 -37.01 -1.35
N PHE A 467 -20.97 -36.59 -2.43
CA PHE A 467 -21.45 -37.45 -3.52
C PHE A 467 -20.55 -37.34 -4.76
N GLY A 468 -20.69 -38.29 -5.69
CA GLY A 468 -19.96 -38.33 -6.97
C GLY A 468 -18.72 -39.24 -7.00
N GLN A 469 -18.14 -39.38 -8.19
CA GLN A 469 -16.96 -40.24 -8.41
C GLN A 469 -15.76 -39.78 -7.55
N ASP A 470 -15.01 -40.73 -7.01
CA ASP A 470 -13.87 -40.50 -6.10
C ASP A 470 -14.20 -39.83 -4.75
N ALA A 471 -15.45 -39.86 -4.28
CA ALA A 471 -15.87 -39.33 -2.98
C ALA A 471 -15.00 -39.79 -1.78
N GLU A 472 -14.62 -41.07 -1.71
CA GLU A 472 -13.69 -41.59 -0.67
C GLU A 472 -12.33 -40.87 -0.65
N LYS A 473 -11.85 -40.44 -1.82
CA LYS A 473 -10.61 -39.66 -1.96
C LYS A 473 -10.85 -38.17 -1.70
N ALA A 474 -12.09 -37.69 -1.84
CA ALA A 474 -12.47 -36.31 -1.53
C ALA A 474 -12.53 -36.09 -0.02
N VAL A 475 -13.11 -37.02 0.75
CA VAL A 475 -13.15 -37.02 2.23
C VAL A 475 -11.77 -36.70 2.83
N LYS A 476 -10.75 -37.48 2.48
CA LYS A 476 -9.37 -37.31 3.00
C LYS A 476 -8.65 -36.03 2.55
N ARG A 477 -9.24 -35.26 1.63
CA ARG A 477 -8.80 -33.90 1.26
C ARG A 477 -9.61 -32.84 2.01
N ALA A 478 -10.89 -33.08 2.26
CA ALA A 478 -11.78 -32.18 2.99
C ALA A 478 -11.38 -32.05 4.46
N GLU A 479 -11.02 -33.16 5.12
CA GLU A 479 -10.41 -33.16 6.46
C GLU A 479 -9.12 -32.32 6.56
N LYS A 480 -8.39 -32.14 5.44
CA LYS A 480 -7.18 -31.29 5.36
C LYS A 480 -7.47 -29.85 4.92
N ARG A 481 -8.72 -29.52 4.64
CA ARG A 481 -9.18 -28.16 4.31
C ARG A 481 -10.07 -27.57 5.40
N SER A 482 -10.62 -28.39 6.30
CA SER A 482 -11.41 -27.95 7.44
C SER A 482 -10.59 -27.33 8.58
N GLU A 483 -9.26 -27.47 8.63
CA GLU A 483 -8.38 -26.90 9.70
C GLU A 483 -8.76 -25.47 10.13
N LEU A 484 -8.98 -24.58 9.15
CA LEU A 484 -9.36 -23.18 9.44
C LEU A 484 -10.77 -23.07 10.03
N TRP A 485 -11.73 -23.86 9.57
CA TRP A 485 -13.07 -23.91 10.16
C TRP A 485 -13.03 -24.45 11.59
N GLU A 486 -12.31 -25.55 11.80
CA GLU A 486 -12.19 -26.23 13.10
C GLU A 486 -11.52 -25.33 14.14
N TYR A 487 -10.50 -24.57 13.74
CA TYR A 487 -9.89 -23.53 14.57
C TYR A 487 -10.84 -22.35 14.86
N LEU A 488 -11.54 -21.82 13.86
CA LEU A 488 -12.42 -20.66 14.04
C LEU A 488 -13.63 -20.98 14.94
N PHE A 489 -14.25 -22.14 14.78
CA PHE A 489 -15.53 -22.47 15.44
C PHE A 489 -15.42 -23.53 16.54
N GLY A 490 -14.25 -24.13 16.76
CA GLY A 490 -14.06 -25.24 17.71
C GLY A 490 -14.87 -26.50 17.36
N THR A 491 -15.44 -26.56 16.15
CA THR A 491 -16.42 -27.56 15.73
C THR A 491 -15.86 -28.37 14.58
N LYS A 492 -15.71 -29.69 14.78
CA LYS A 492 -15.13 -30.58 13.78
C LYS A 492 -16.07 -30.84 12.59
N LEU A 493 -15.53 -30.86 11.37
CA LEU A 493 -16.25 -31.35 10.18
C LEU A 493 -15.82 -32.79 9.87
N LEU A 494 -16.79 -33.71 9.82
CA LEU A 494 -16.58 -35.09 9.40
C LEU A 494 -17.20 -35.30 8.02
N PHE A 495 -16.39 -35.73 7.05
CA PHE A 495 -16.87 -35.94 5.69
C PHE A 495 -17.09 -37.44 5.44
N THR A 496 -18.24 -37.81 4.87
CA THR A 496 -18.59 -39.21 4.58
C THR A 496 -18.99 -39.41 3.11
N PRO A 497 -18.73 -40.57 2.48
CA PRO A 497 -19.08 -40.80 1.08
C PRO A 497 -20.56 -41.15 0.91
N GLY A 498 -21.30 -40.29 0.20
CA GLY A 498 -22.69 -40.54 -0.19
C GLY A 498 -22.79 -41.62 -1.28
N LYS A 499 -23.82 -42.46 -1.20
CA LYS A 499 -24.07 -43.55 -2.16
C LYS A 499 -25.08 -43.12 -3.23
N GLU A 500 -24.67 -43.15 -4.50
CA GLU A 500 -25.55 -43.00 -5.65
C GLU A 500 -25.77 -44.37 -6.33
N THR A 501 -26.94 -44.59 -6.92
CA THR A 501 -27.27 -45.81 -7.67
C THR A 501 -26.84 -45.69 -9.13
N ASN A 502 -26.29 -46.78 -9.69
CA ASN A 502 -25.69 -46.82 -11.03
C ASN A 502 -26.66 -46.53 -12.18
N GLU A 503 -26.14 -45.85 -13.21
CA GLU A 503 -26.30 -46.26 -14.63
C GLU A 503 -25.13 -45.68 -15.49
N ALA A 504 -24.86 -46.31 -16.64
CA ALA A 504 -23.91 -45.91 -17.71
C ALA A 504 -22.37 -45.85 -17.41
N GLU A 505 -21.69 -46.94 -17.77
CA GLU A 505 -20.25 -47.24 -17.63
C GLU A 505 -19.26 -46.68 -18.71
N ILE A 506 -17.94 -46.76 -18.40
CA ILE A 506 -16.80 -47.12 -19.32
C ILE A 506 -16.37 -46.08 -20.42
N ILE A 507 -15.08 -45.68 -20.61
CA ILE A 507 -13.95 -46.37 -21.32
C ILE A 507 -12.51 -45.88 -20.93
N ASN A 508 -11.62 -46.83 -20.59
CA ASN A 508 -10.14 -46.96 -20.78
C ASN A 508 -9.05 -45.94 -20.31
N LYS A 509 -7.77 -46.38 -20.44
CA LYS A 509 -6.58 -45.98 -19.65
C LYS A 509 -5.23 -46.42 -20.29
N LYS A 510 -4.12 -45.73 -19.97
CA LYS A 510 -2.68 -46.19 -19.88
C LYS A 510 -1.83 -46.45 -21.17
N VAL A 511 -0.46 -46.40 -21.20
CA VAL A 511 0.62 -45.72 -20.38
C VAL A 511 2.09 -45.97 -20.91
N LYS A 512 3.11 -45.17 -20.50
CA LYS A 512 4.61 -45.40 -20.42
C LYS A 512 5.44 -45.53 -21.76
N GLU A 513 6.78 -45.45 -21.92
CA GLU A 513 8.06 -44.84 -21.35
C GLU A 513 9.26 -45.34 -22.24
N SER A 514 10.57 -45.00 -22.24
CA SER A 514 11.50 -43.92 -21.77
C SER A 514 12.93 -44.14 -22.38
N GLY A 515 13.90 -43.19 -22.35
CA GLY A 515 15.31 -43.41 -22.87
C GLY A 515 16.28 -42.20 -22.82
N GLU A 516 17.58 -42.36 -23.21
CA GLU A 516 18.70 -41.36 -23.22
C GLU A 516 19.52 -41.38 -24.58
N ALA A 517 20.77 -40.86 -24.85
CA ALA A 517 21.86 -40.24 -24.05
C ALA A 517 23.06 -39.55 -24.83
N LYS A 518 23.61 -38.42 -24.28
CA LYS A 518 25.07 -38.01 -24.21
C LYS A 518 25.82 -37.71 -25.57
N ARG A 519 27.00 -37.06 -25.76
CA ARG A 519 28.07 -36.34 -24.96
C ARG A 519 29.04 -35.50 -25.89
N LYS A 520 29.75 -34.45 -25.39
CA LYS A 520 31.04 -33.80 -25.92
C LYS A 520 30.97 -33.02 -27.29
N GLU A 521 31.99 -32.31 -27.85
CA GLU A 521 33.02 -31.24 -27.52
C GLU A 521 33.87 -30.88 -28.81
N GLU A 522 34.77 -29.89 -29.05
CA GLU A 522 35.36 -28.66 -28.40
C GLU A 522 35.88 -27.66 -29.50
N SER A 523 35.66 -26.33 -29.36
CA SER A 523 36.45 -25.21 -29.96
C SER A 523 36.41 -24.92 -31.49
N LYS A 524 36.90 -23.78 -32.05
CA LYS A 524 37.67 -22.62 -31.50
C LYS A 524 37.35 -21.28 -32.24
N LYS A 525 37.95 -20.17 -31.77
CA LYS A 525 37.66 -18.75 -32.12
C LYS A 525 38.35 -18.26 -33.42
N ASP A 526 37.82 -17.20 -34.06
CA ASP A 526 38.58 -15.93 -34.16
C ASP A 526 37.71 -14.69 -34.49
N ASN A 527 38.25 -13.48 -34.29
CA ASN A 527 37.48 -12.22 -34.19
C ASN A 527 38.26 -10.98 -34.68
N LYS A 528 37.59 -9.99 -35.30
CA LYS A 528 38.11 -8.61 -35.46
C LYS A 528 36.99 -7.58 -35.60
N GLY A 529 37.15 -6.43 -34.94
CA GLY A 529 36.07 -5.46 -34.74
C GLY A 529 35.94 -4.39 -35.82
N LEU A 530 34.70 -4.10 -36.20
CA LEU A 530 34.24 -2.82 -36.76
C LEU A 530 33.13 -2.26 -35.86
N LYS A 531 32.75 -0.99 -36.05
CA LYS A 531 31.64 -0.35 -35.34
C LYS A 531 30.37 -1.19 -35.51
N PHE A 532 29.84 -1.73 -34.41
CA PHE A 532 28.79 -2.75 -34.45
C PHE A 532 27.45 -2.12 -34.81
N VAL A 533 27.05 -2.29 -36.08
CA VAL A 533 25.68 -2.08 -36.56
C VAL A 533 24.91 -3.36 -36.29
N VAL A 534 23.76 -3.24 -35.62
CA VAL A 534 22.88 -4.37 -35.34
C VAL A 534 22.29 -4.89 -36.66
N ARG A 535 22.25 -6.21 -36.86
CA ARG A 535 21.61 -6.85 -38.03
C ARG A 535 20.60 -7.92 -37.65
N PRO A 536 19.53 -8.15 -38.42
CA PRO A 536 18.44 -9.08 -38.06
C PRO A 536 18.90 -10.53 -37.78
N GLU A 537 20.01 -10.95 -38.39
CA GLU A 537 20.63 -12.29 -38.29
C GLU A 537 21.46 -12.47 -37.02
N ASN A 538 21.81 -11.38 -36.33
CA ASN A 538 22.64 -11.41 -35.13
C ASN A 538 21.94 -12.16 -34.00
N SER A 539 22.71 -12.83 -33.13
CA SER A 539 22.14 -13.44 -31.93
C SER A 539 21.89 -12.39 -30.85
N MET A 540 20.81 -12.56 -30.07
CA MET A 540 20.47 -11.71 -28.93
C MET A 540 21.63 -11.60 -27.94
N ALA A 541 22.34 -12.71 -27.67
CA ALA A 541 23.49 -12.74 -26.79
C ALA A 541 24.69 -11.91 -27.32
N MET A 542 24.91 -11.87 -28.64
CA MET A 542 25.95 -11.02 -29.22
C MET A 542 25.58 -9.53 -29.12
N VAL A 543 24.31 -9.16 -29.38
CA VAL A 543 23.86 -7.77 -29.19
C VAL A 543 24.00 -7.38 -27.72
N ALA A 544 23.59 -8.26 -26.79
CA ALA A 544 23.76 -8.06 -25.35
C ALA A 544 25.23 -7.78 -25.00
N GLN A 545 26.17 -8.64 -25.43
CA GLN A 545 27.60 -8.41 -25.22
C GLN A 545 28.02 -7.02 -25.70
N LYS A 546 27.64 -6.63 -26.93
CA LYS A 546 28.03 -5.32 -27.49
C LYS A 546 27.42 -4.13 -26.73
N VAL A 547 26.15 -4.21 -26.34
CA VAL A 547 25.49 -3.19 -25.51
C VAL A 547 26.20 -3.08 -24.15
N PHE A 548 26.43 -4.20 -23.45
CA PHE A 548 27.12 -4.18 -22.17
C PHE A 548 28.56 -3.65 -22.29
N SER A 549 29.36 -4.10 -23.29
CA SER A 549 30.72 -3.59 -23.50
C SER A 549 30.75 -2.08 -23.78
N GLN A 550 29.82 -1.55 -24.59
CA GLN A 550 29.73 -0.13 -24.90
C GLN A 550 29.35 0.71 -23.67
N GLN A 551 28.31 0.31 -22.94
CA GLN A 551 27.87 1.05 -21.75
C GLN A 551 28.88 0.92 -20.60
N PHE A 552 29.57 -0.21 -20.45
CA PHE A 552 30.66 -0.36 -19.48
C PHE A 552 31.86 0.53 -19.84
N ALA A 553 32.25 0.59 -21.11
CA ALA A 553 33.30 1.51 -21.57
C ALA A 553 32.93 2.99 -21.31
N ARG A 554 31.66 3.39 -21.52
CA ARG A 554 31.18 4.74 -21.18
C ARG A 554 31.23 4.99 -19.67
N MET A 555 30.75 4.05 -18.85
CA MET A 555 30.85 4.13 -17.38
C MET A 555 32.30 4.36 -16.90
N LEU A 556 33.28 3.67 -17.51
CA LEU A 556 34.70 3.83 -17.16
C LEU A 556 35.27 5.18 -17.62
N ALA A 557 34.82 5.74 -18.75
CA ALA A 557 35.26 7.04 -19.23
C ALA A 557 34.90 8.16 -18.23
N HIS A 558 33.64 8.18 -17.79
CA HIS A 558 33.11 9.18 -16.85
C HIS A 558 33.57 8.99 -15.39
N GLU A 559 34.21 7.87 -15.05
CA GLU A 559 34.68 7.57 -13.70
C GLU A 559 35.70 8.60 -13.17
N LYS A 560 36.50 9.18 -14.07
CA LYS A 560 37.49 10.21 -13.71
C LYS A 560 36.83 11.56 -13.40
N GLY A 561 35.84 11.97 -14.20
CA GLY A 561 35.05 13.18 -13.95
C GLY A 561 34.21 13.04 -12.68
N THR A 562 33.56 11.90 -12.49
CA THR A 562 32.78 11.57 -11.29
C THR A 562 33.60 11.70 -9.99
N ARG A 563 34.86 11.20 -9.98
CA ARG A 563 35.75 11.42 -8.82
C ARG A 563 36.12 12.89 -8.64
N LYS A 564 36.49 13.61 -9.72
CA LYS A 564 36.78 15.05 -9.67
C LYS A 564 35.63 15.86 -9.10
N GLY A 565 34.40 15.60 -9.54
CA GLY A 565 33.20 16.33 -9.12
C GLY A 565 33.15 17.80 -9.57
N GLU A 566 33.95 18.15 -10.58
CA GLU A 566 34.00 19.48 -11.21
C GLU A 566 32.79 19.73 -12.11
N ASP A 567 32.16 18.66 -12.59
CA ASP A 567 30.95 18.63 -13.41
C ASP A 567 30.01 17.55 -12.85
N ILE A 568 28.73 17.88 -12.69
CA ILE A 568 27.69 16.94 -12.22
C ILE A 568 27.24 15.99 -13.33
N GLU A 569 27.43 16.34 -14.60
CA GLU A 569 27.00 15.50 -15.71
C GLU A 569 27.92 14.29 -15.93
N GLU A 570 29.19 14.35 -15.54
CA GLU A 570 30.06 13.17 -15.48
C GLU A 570 29.46 12.09 -14.54
N LEU A 571 28.90 12.49 -13.39
CA LEU A 571 28.21 11.61 -12.46
C LEU A 571 26.84 11.17 -13.01
N HIS A 572 26.09 12.04 -13.69
CA HIS A 572 24.85 11.69 -14.39
C HIS A 572 25.10 10.60 -15.43
N ASP A 573 26.07 10.79 -16.32
CA ASP A 573 26.33 9.95 -17.48
C ASP A 573 26.93 8.58 -17.08
N MET A 574 27.72 8.55 -16.01
CA MET A 574 28.14 7.30 -15.35
C MET A 574 26.93 6.53 -14.79
N ARG A 575 25.98 7.21 -14.11
CA ARG A 575 24.72 6.60 -13.63
C ARG A 575 23.84 6.12 -14.78
N VAL A 576 23.71 6.89 -15.87
CA VAL A 576 22.95 6.52 -17.08
C VAL A 576 23.53 5.25 -17.69
N SER A 577 24.84 5.18 -17.86
CA SER A 577 25.54 3.99 -18.39
C SER A 577 25.23 2.73 -17.57
N ILE A 578 25.23 2.83 -16.24
CA ILE A 578 24.85 1.72 -15.34
C ILE A 578 23.36 1.39 -15.41
N ARG A 579 22.48 2.40 -15.48
CA ARG A 579 21.03 2.21 -15.67
C ARG A 579 20.73 1.48 -16.99
N ARG A 580 21.42 1.82 -18.08
CA ARG A 580 21.28 1.16 -19.40
C ARG A 580 21.82 -0.28 -19.39
N MET A 581 22.94 -0.57 -18.72
CA MET A 581 23.37 -1.97 -18.49
C MET A 581 22.33 -2.79 -17.70
N ARG A 582 21.74 -2.21 -16.65
CA ARG A 582 20.69 -2.87 -15.87
C ARG A 582 19.35 -3.01 -16.64
N ALA A 583 19.09 -2.15 -17.62
CA ALA A 583 17.98 -2.31 -18.55
C ALA A 583 18.25 -3.42 -19.57
N ALA A 584 19.45 -3.46 -20.16
CA ALA A 584 19.88 -4.53 -21.06
C ALA A 584 19.75 -5.91 -20.38
N ALA A 585 20.13 -6.04 -19.10
CA ALA A 585 19.93 -7.25 -18.32
C ALA A 585 18.48 -7.79 -18.34
N LYS A 586 17.47 -6.90 -18.38
CA LYS A 586 16.04 -7.26 -18.44
C LYS A 586 15.50 -7.45 -19.87
N VAL A 587 16.09 -6.78 -20.87
CA VAL A 587 15.71 -6.94 -22.29
C VAL A 587 16.25 -8.27 -22.83
N PHE A 588 17.48 -8.63 -22.43
CA PHE A 588 18.19 -9.83 -22.87
C PHE A 588 18.11 -11.00 -21.88
N GLU A 589 17.25 -10.94 -20.85
CA GLU A 589 17.23 -11.91 -19.73
C GLU A 589 17.16 -13.39 -20.17
N ALA A 590 16.28 -13.71 -21.13
CA ALA A 590 16.14 -15.07 -21.68
C ALA A 590 17.33 -15.52 -22.56
N TYR A 591 18.28 -14.62 -22.83
CA TYR A 591 19.46 -14.79 -23.67
C TYR A 591 20.76 -14.47 -22.92
N LEU A 592 20.74 -14.57 -21.59
CA LEU A 592 21.90 -14.38 -20.71
C LEU A 592 21.98 -15.49 -19.64
N ASP A 593 23.20 -15.92 -19.29
CA ASP A 593 23.40 -16.79 -18.14
C ASP A 593 23.31 -15.96 -16.84
N SER A 594 22.17 -16.05 -16.17
CA SER A 594 21.88 -15.31 -14.93
C SER A 594 22.79 -15.70 -13.75
N LYS A 595 23.46 -16.86 -13.79
CA LYS A 595 24.44 -17.26 -12.78
C LYS A 595 25.79 -16.58 -13.02
N LYS A 596 26.24 -16.53 -14.28
CA LYS A 596 27.48 -15.82 -14.67
C LYS A 596 27.35 -14.31 -14.49
N LEU A 597 26.22 -13.72 -14.93
CA LEU A 597 26.02 -12.26 -14.90
C LEU A 597 25.56 -11.75 -13.51
N GLY A 598 24.98 -12.61 -12.67
CA GLY A 598 24.47 -12.25 -11.35
C GLY A 598 25.43 -11.48 -10.43
N PRO A 599 26.71 -11.88 -10.28
CA PRO A 599 27.73 -11.10 -9.56
C PRO A 599 27.91 -9.67 -10.11
N HIS A 600 28.01 -9.52 -11.43
CA HIS A 600 28.17 -8.22 -12.09
C HIS A 600 26.95 -7.33 -11.94
N LEU A 601 25.73 -7.89 -11.95
CA LEU A 601 24.52 -7.15 -11.63
C LEU A 601 24.49 -6.67 -10.16
N LYS A 602 25.12 -7.39 -9.21
CA LYS A 602 25.31 -6.91 -7.83
C LYS A 602 26.37 -5.80 -7.74
N GLY A 603 27.43 -5.87 -8.56
CA GLY A 603 28.42 -4.79 -8.71
C GLY A 603 27.78 -3.50 -9.25
N LEU A 604 27.05 -3.62 -10.37
CA LEU A 604 26.27 -2.52 -10.97
C LEU A 604 25.18 -1.99 -10.03
N LYS A 605 24.49 -2.84 -9.25
CA LYS A 605 23.53 -2.39 -8.23
C LYS A 605 24.22 -1.62 -7.10
N SER A 606 25.38 -2.12 -6.62
CA SER A 606 26.15 -1.44 -5.57
C SER A 606 26.62 -0.07 -6.04
N THR A 607 27.24 -0.01 -7.23
CA THR A 607 27.74 1.23 -7.83
C THR A 607 26.61 2.23 -8.05
N LEU A 608 25.48 1.83 -8.65
CA LEU A 608 24.35 2.74 -8.84
C LEU A 608 23.74 3.23 -7.52
N GLY A 609 23.84 2.44 -6.44
CA GLY A 609 23.41 2.86 -5.11
C GLY A 609 24.24 4.03 -4.60
N THR A 610 25.57 3.88 -4.53
CA THR A 610 26.44 4.92 -3.96
C THR A 610 26.66 6.13 -4.88
N LEU A 611 26.48 5.98 -6.21
CA LEU A 611 26.30 7.13 -7.11
C LEU A 611 24.89 7.74 -6.99
N GLY A 612 23.92 6.98 -6.46
CA GLY A 612 22.54 7.37 -6.14
C GLY A 612 22.50 8.57 -5.21
N ASP A 613 23.00 8.33 -4.00
CA ASP A 613 22.98 9.25 -2.87
C ASP A 613 23.48 10.67 -3.21
N VAL A 614 24.47 10.81 -4.11
CA VAL A 614 25.03 12.11 -4.52
C VAL A 614 24.17 12.83 -5.59
N ARG A 615 23.92 12.23 -6.75
CA ARG A 615 23.18 12.93 -7.84
C ARG A 615 21.67 13.02 -7.59
N ASP A 616 21.14 12.33 -6.59
CA ASP A 616 19.77 12.55 -6.13
C ASP A 616 19.68 13.88 -5.33
N LEU A 617 20.73 14.25 -4.58
CA LEU A 617 20.88 15.59 -3.96
C LEU A 617 21.16 16.68 -5.00
N ASP A 618 22.04 16.41 -5.98
CA ASP A 618 22.31 17.37 -7.08
C ASP A 618 21.01 17.71 -7.83
N VAL A 619 20.18 16.71 -8.23
CA VAL A 619 18.88 16.94 -8.91
C VAL A 619 17.90 17.72 -8.03
N PHE A 620 17.81 17.40 -6.74
CA PHE A 620 16.90 18.13 -5.84
C PHE A 620 17.30 19.60 -5.72
N ARG A 621 18.60 19.87 -5.55
CA ARG A 621 19.15 21.23 -5.51
C ARG A 621 18.91 21.98 -6.83
N GLU A 622 19.13 21.33 -7.97
CA GLU A 622 18.89 21.89 -9.30
C GLU A 622 17.44 22.38 -9.46
N LYS A 623 16.45 21.56 -9.10
CA LYS A 623 15.02 21.93 -9.12
C LYS A 623 14.66 23.05 -8.11
N ALA A 624 15.33 23.11 -6.97
CA ALA A 624 15.16 24.19 -5.98
C ALA A 624 15.77 25.53 -6.46
N GLU A 625 16.93 25.49 -7.11
CA GLU A 625 17.54 26.68 -7.77
C GLU A 625 16.71 27.14 -8.99
N GLU A 626 16.00 26.25 -9.67
CA GLU A 626 15.01 26.63 -10.70
C GLU A 626 13.74 27.27 -10.13
N TYR A 627 13.32 26.90 -8.92
CA TYR A 627 12.21 27.56 -8.23
C TYR A 627 12.57 29.00 -7.83
N LEU A 628 13.73 29.23 -7.21
CA LEU A 628 14.17 30.59 -6.83
C LEU A 628 14.25 31.55 -8.03
N LYS A 629 14.68 31.07 -9.21
CA LYS A 629 14.73 31.87 -10.46
C LYS A 629 13.35 32.34 -10.95
N LYS A 630 12.24 31.85 -10.37
CA LYS A 630 10.86 32.27 -10.66
C LYS A 630 10.33 33.31 -9.66
N LEU A 631 11.02 33.54 -8.54
CA LEU A 631 10.59 34.44 -7.48
C LEU A 631 11.10 35.89 -7.70
N PRO A 632 10.52 36.89 -7.03
CA PRO A 632 11.10 38.22 -6.91
C PRO A 632 12.51 38.21 -6.27
N PRO A 633 13.39 39.17 -6.57
CA PRO A 633 14.75 39.23 -5.98
C PRO A 633 14.79 39.35 -4.45
N GLU A 634 13.71 39.84 -3.85
CA GLU A 634 13.53 39.91 -2.39
C GLU A 634 13.38 38.53 -1.71
N ASN A 635 13.17 37.47 -2.49
CA ASN A 635 13.12 36.07 -2.05
C ASN A 635 14.34 35.24 -2.49
N GLU A 636 15.42 35.85 -3.00
CA GLU A 636 16.59 35.12 -3.54
C GLU A 636 17.26 34.19 -2.50
N HIS A 637 17.10 34.49 -1.21
CA HIS A 637 17.69 33.75 -0.08
C HIS A 637 16.73 32.75 0.61
N ASP A 638 15.50 32.58 0.11
CA ASP A 638 14.42 31.84 0.78
C ASP A 638 14.72 30.36 1.06
N LEU A 639 15.69 29.77 0.35
CA LEU A 639 16.11 28.36 0.51
C LEU A 639 17.55 28.20 1.05
N ASP A 640 18.22 29.27 1.50
CA ASP A 640 19.59 29.18 2.04
C ASP A 640 19.75 28.16 3.20
N PRO A 641 18.81 28.03 4.17
CA PRO A 641 18.88 27.00 5.21
C PRO A 641 18.86 25.58 4.65
N LEU A 642 18.02 25.35 3.64
CA LEU A 642 17.88 24.06 2.94
C LEU A 642 19.15 23.77 2.10
N PHE A 643 19.69 24.76 1.39
CA PHE A 643 20.93 24.60 0.64
C PHE A 643 22.15 24.31 1.52
N ALA A 644 22.22 24.85 2.73
CA ALA A 644 23.28 24.54 3.69
C ALA A 644 23.25 23.05 4.09
N VAL A 645 22.07 22.52 4.43
CA VAL A 645 21.91 21.10 4.81
C VAL A 645 22.10 20.16 3.62
N LEU A 646 21.58 20.51 2.43
CA LEU A 646 21.82 19.76 1.20
C LEU A 646 23.31 19.71 0.85
N ALA A 647 24.08 20.78 1.07
CA ALA A 647 25.52 20.79 0.86
C ALA A 647 26.26 19.86 1.84
N GLU A 648 25.86 19.82 3.12
CA GLU A 648 26.46 18.92 4.11
C GLU A 648 26.18 17.44 3.79
N GLU A 649 24.93 17.09 3.49
CA GLU A 649 24.57 15.72 3.08
C GLU A 649 25.19 15.31 1.74
N ARG A 650 25.39 16.27 0.83
CA ARG A 650 26.09 16.02 -0.42
C ARG A 650 27.55 15.66 -0.18
N GLU A 651 28.26 16.37 0.69
CA GLU A 651 29.66 16.04 1.00
C GLU A 651 29.79 14.76 1.84
N LYS A 652 28.83 14.44 2.72
CA LYS A 652 28.73 13.11 3.36
C LYS A 652 28.57 12.00 2.31
N SER A 653 27.59 12.13 1.42
CA SER A 653 27.33 11.17 0.33
C SER A 653 28.51 11.05 -0.63
N ARG A 654 29.15 12.17 -0.99
CA ARG A 654 30.31 12.24 -1.88
C ARG A 654 31.54 11.58 -1.26
N LYS A 655 31.76 11.76 0.05
CA LYS A 655 32.80 11.04 0.79
C LYS A 655 32.56 9.53 0.79
N ASN A 656 31.32 9.08 1.03
CA ASN A 656 30.95 7.66 0.96
C ASN A 656 31.14 7.10 -0.46
N MET A 657 30.80 7.87 -1.50
CA MET A 657 31.02 7.55 -2.90
C MET A 657 32.51 7.37 -3.22
N LEU A 658 33.38 8.29 -2.80
CA LEU A 658 34.82 8.18 -3.01
C LEU A 658 35.42 6.95 -2.30
N ILE A 659 35.06 6.72 -1.02
CA ILE A 659 35.48 5.52 -0.26
C ILE A 659 35.05 4.23 -0.98
N TYR A 660 33.84 4.18 -1.55
CA TYR A 660 33.40 3.04 -2.35
C TYR A 660 34.20 2.91 -3.65
N MET A 661 34.42 4.00 -4.39
CA MET A 661 35.16 4.03 -5.66
C MET A 661 36.67 3.78 -5.51
N GLU A 662 37.22 3.87 -4.30
CA GLU A 662 38.59 3.52 -3.94
C GLU A 662 38.72 2.08 -3.40
N SER A 663 37.60 1.45 -3.03
CA SER A 663 37.60 0.12 -2.43
C SER A 663 38.10 -0.99 -3.38
N GLU A 664 38.73 -2.01 -2.79
CA GLU A 664 39.05 -3.27 -3.49
C GLU A 664 37.79 -3.88 -4.13
N LYS A 665 36.64 -3.84 -3.44
CA LYS A 665 35.35 -4.33 -3.95
C LYS A 665 34.94 -3.70 -5.28
N TYR A 666 35.13 -2.38 -5.45
CA TYR A 666 34.84 -1.71 -6.73
C TYR A 666 35.91 -2.04 -7.79
N SER A 667 37.17 -2.11 -7.38
CA SER A 667 38.30 -2.42 -8.27
C SER A 667 38.22 -3.84 -8.85
N SER A 668 37.93 -4.84 -8.02
CA SER A 668 37.76 -6.24 -8.44
C SER A 668 36.53 -6.41 -9.31
N PHE A 669 35.38 -5.82 -8.96
CA PHE A 669 34.18 -5.81 -9.83
C PHE A 669 34.52 -5.29 -11.23
N LYS A 670 35.22 -4.16 -11.35
CA LYS A 670 35.61 -3.63 -12.66
C LYS A 670 36.53 -4.56 -13.44
N LYS A 671 37.51 -5.16 -12.76
CA LYS A 671 38.46 -6.08 -13.38
C LYS A 671 37.74 -7.33 -13.89
N GLU A 672 37.04 -8.03 -13.00
CA GLU A 672 36.29 -9.27 -13.29
C GLU A 672 35.28 -9.04 -14.41
N PHE A 673 34.50 -7.96 -14.35
CA PHE A 673 33.51 -7.67 -15.39
C PHE A 673 34.16 -7.27 -16.72
N SER A 674 35.32 -6.59 -16.71
CA SER A 674 36.08 -6.30 -17.94
C SER A 674 36.67 -7.56 -18.58
N GLU A 675 37.06 -8.55 -17.78
CA GLU A 675 37.58 -9.84 -18.25
C GLU A 675 36.44 -10.69 -18.84
N ASP A 676 35.30 -10.78 -18.14
CA ASP A 676 34.09 -11.50 -18.58
C ASP A 676 33.37 -10.83 -19.78
N LEU A 677 33.48 -9.51 -19.96
CA LEU A 677 33.00 -8.81 -21.15
C LEU A 677 33.83 -9.14 -22.40
N ALA A 678 35.12 -9.43 -22.22
CA ALA A 678 36.05 -9.72 -23.30
C ALA A 678 36.02 -11.21 -23.72
N ASP A 679 35.68 -12.13 -22.82
CA ASP A 679 35.50 -13.52 -23.20
C ASP A 679 34.21 -13.75 -24.01
N TYR A 680 34.25 -14.76 -24.90
CA TYR A 680 33.14 -15.19 -25.74
C TYR A 680 32.33 -16.32 -25.10
N GLU A 681 32.96 -17.19 -24.30
CA GLU A 681 32.31 -18.33 -23.66
C GLU A 681 31.43 -17.90 -22.46
N PHE A 682 31.69 -16.72 -21.88
CA PHE A 682 30.77 -16.04 -20.96
C PHE A 682 29.39 -15.82 -21.60
N TRP A 683 29.33 -15.22 -22.79
CA TRP A 683 28.10 -14.86 -23.51
C TRP A 683 27.53 -15.99 -24.37
N ALA A 684 28.26 -17.09 -24.54
CA ALA A 684 27.79 -18.26 -25.29
C ALA A 684 26.62 -18.95 -24.58
N LEU A 685 25.52 -19.17 -25.31
CA LEU A 685 24.35 -19.93 -24.89
C LEU A 685 24.03 -21.06 -25.90
N PRO A 686 23.37 -22.14 -25.45
CA PRO A 686 22.96 -23.21 -26.34
C PRO A 686 21.88 -22.73 -27.33
N THR A 687 22.16 -22.87 -28.62
CA THR A 687 21.22 -22.59 -29.72
C THR A 687 20.21 -23.72 -29.96
N THR A 688 20.27 -24.80 -29.17
CA THR A 688 19.36 -25.95 -29.22
C THR A 688 19.01 -26.46 -27.83
N THR A 689 17.88 -27.16 -27.69
CA THR A 689 17.49 -27.85 -26.46
C THR A 689 18.41 -29.04 -26.16
N LYS A 690 18.26 -29.66 -24.98
CA LYS A 690 18.89 -30.95 -24.64
C LYS A 690 18.48 -32.13 -25.55
N LYS A 691 17.52 -31.94 -26.48
CA LYS A 691 17.11 -32.90 -27.49
C LYS A 691 17.54 -32.51 -28.92
N HIS A 692 18.32 -31.43 -29.05
CA HIS A 692 18.72 -30.80 -30.31
C HIS A 692 17.58 -30.09 -31.09
N ASP A 693 16.42 -29.82 -30.47
CA ASP A 693 15.41 -28.94 -31.07
C ASP A 693 15.98 -27.51 -31.17
N ALA A 694 15.73 -26.78 -32.25
CA ALA A 694 16.24 -25.41 -32.42
C ALA A 694 15.60 -24.44 -31.42
N LEU A 695 16.43 -23.62 -30.76
CA LEU A 695 15.97 -22.50 -29.94
C LEU A 695 16.04 -21.20 -30.75
N PRO A 696 14.98 -20.38 -30.81
CA PRO A 696 15.01 -19.11 -31.51
C PRO A 696 15.89 -18.12 -30.72
N HIS A 697 16.88 -17.53 -31.41
CA HIS A 697 17.94 -16.75 -30.75
C HIS A 697 18.43 -15.55 -31.57
N ARG A 698 17.96 -15.36 -32.80
CA ARG A 698 18.33 -14.24 -33.68
C ARG A 698 17.29 -13.14 -33.59
N ILE A 699 17.70 -11.89 -33.76
CA ILE A 699 16.83 -10.72 -33.57
C ILE A 699 15.53 -10.85 -34.37
N ARG A 700 15.59 -11.16 -35.67
CA ARG A 700 14.40 -11.33 -36.53
C ARG A 700 13.45 -12.44 -36.09
N ASP A 701 13.96 -13.44 -35.36
CA ASP A 701 13.20 -14.60 -34.91
C ASP A 701 12.49 -14.34 -33.55
N VAL A 702 12.90 -13.31 -32.79
CA VAL A 702 12.44 -13.09 -31.39
C VAL A 702 12.10 -11.64 -31.01
N LEU A 703 12.69 -10.63 -31.65
CA LEU A 703 12.40 -9.22 -31.34
C LEU A 703 10.92 -8.84 -31.58
N PRO A 704 10.22 -9.33 -32.63
CA PRO A 704 8.80 -9.04 -32.81
C PRO A 704 7.94 -9.43 -31.61
N SER A 705 8.14 -10.62 -31.02
CA SER A 705 7.37 -11.05 -29.84
C SER A 705 7.77 -10.27 -28.58
N ILE A 706 9.05 -9.87 -28.45
CA ILE A 706 9.49 -8.98 -27.36
C ILE A 706 8.86 -7.60 -27.48
N LEU A 707 8.79 -7.01 -28.68
CA LEU A 707 8.17 -5.70 -28.91
C LEU A 707 6.67 -5.73 -28.60
N TYR A 708 5.93 -6.71 -29.13
CA TYR A 708 4.50 -6.84 -28.84
C TYR A 708 4.23 -7.15 -27.36
N ALA A 709 5.05 -7.98 -26.70
CA ALA A 709 4.91 -8.23 -25.26
C ALA A 709 5.18 -6.98 -24.43
N ARG A 710 6.22 -6.20 -24.76
CA ARG A 710 6.55 -4.94 -24.07
C ARG A 710 5.54 -3.82 -24.34
N PHE A 711 4.91 -3.81 -25.52
CA PHE A 711 3.80 -2.91 -25.79
C PHE A 711 2.51 -3.34 -25.09
N ALA A 712 2.27 -4.65 -24.94
CA ALA A 712 1.16 -5.16 -24.12
C ALA A 712 1.36 -4.89 -22.62
N ASP A 713 2.60 -5.01 -22.10
CA ASP A 713 2.96 -4.60 -20.73
C ASP A 713 2.57 -3.14 -20.44
N ILE A 714 2.66 -2.25 -21.43
CA ILE A 714 2.33 -0.83 -21.31
C ILE A 714 0.84 -0.58 -21.57
N SER A 715 0.26 -1.18 -22.62
CA SER A 715 -1.15 -1.04 -22.98
C SER A 715 -2.10 -1.59 -21.92
N ALA A 716 -1.64 -2.50 -21.06
CA ALA A 716 -2.41 -2.97 -19.91
C ALA A 716 -2.65 -1.89 -18.84
N TYR A 717 -1.84 -0.81 -18.80
CA TYR A 717 -2.04 0.26 -17.81
C TYR A 717 -3.23 1.16 -18.12
N SER A 718 -3.73 1.21 -19.37
CA SER A 718 -4.84 2.08 -19.79
C SER A 718 -6.02 2.00 -18.82
N GLU A 719 -6.44 0.78 -18.55
CA GLU A 719 -7.54 0.41 -17.65
C GLU A 719 -7.33 0.84 -16.18
N TRP A 720 -6.11 1.23 -15.79
CA TRP A 720 -5.72 1.55 -14.41
C TRP A 720 -5.29 3.02 -14.22
N VAL A 721 -4.94 3.71 -15.31
CA VAL A 721 -4.48 5.12 -15.35
C VAL A 721 -5.47 6.05 -16.06
N GLU A 722 -6.63 5.52 -16.47
CA GLU A 722 -7.77 6.27 -16.98
C GLU A 722 -8.90 6.28 -15.93
N GLY A 723 -9.51 7.45 -15.69
CA GLY A 723 -10.54 7.66 -14.67
C GLY A 723 -10.19 8.78 -13.67
N PRO A 724 -11.12 9.15 -12.77
CA PRO A 724 -10.99 10.35 -11.94
C PRO A 724 -9.99 10.25 -10.78
N HIS A 725 -9.49 9.05 -10.45
CA HIS A 725 -8.67 8.78 -9.26
C HIS A 725 -7.44 7.93 -9.58
N VAL A 726 -6.52 8.50 -10.36
CA VAL A 726 -5.27 7.82 -10.76
C VAL A 726 -4.23 7.92 -9.65
N CYS A 727 -3.97 6.82 -8.94
CA CYS A 727 -2.95 6.76 -7.90
C CYS A 727 -1.53 6.92 -8.47
N VAL A 728 -0.73 7.79 -7.85
CA VAL A 728 0.71 8.01 -8.11
C VAL A 728 1.50 6.71 -8.23
N GLU A 729 1.19 5.70 -7.41
CA GLU A 729 1.93 4.44 -7.43
C GLU A 729 1.73 3.66 -8.75
N ARG A 730 0.53 3.73 -9.34
CA ARG A 730 0.24 3.17 -10.67
C ARG A 730 1.05 3.87 -11.75
N LEU A 731 1.17 5.20 -11.66
CA LEU A 731 1.97 6.03 -12.56
C LEU A 731 3.47 5.69 -12.45
N HIS A 732 3.99 5.45 -11.24
CA HIS A 732 5.36 4.97 -11.04
C HIS A 732 5.59 3.58 -11.68
N ARG A 733 4.62 2.66 -11.59
CA ARG A 733 4.71 1.33 -12.23
C ARG A 733 4.65 1.45 -13.77
N LEU A 734 3.79 2.29 -14.33
CA LEU A 734 3.76 2.64 -15.76
C LEU A 734 5.12 3.19 -16.24
N ARG A 735 5.75 4.10 -15.46
CA ARG A 735 7.09 4.64 -15.74
C ARG A 735 8.15 3.53 -15.86
N ILE A 736 8.05 2.46 -15.08
CA ILE A 736 8.95 1.29 -15.16
C ILE A 736 8.67 0.47 -16.42
N ALA A 737 7.40 0.27 -16.79
CA ALA A 737 7.02 -0.45 -18.01
C ALA A 737 7.44 0.31 -19.28
N ALA A 738 7.17 1.62 -19.36
CA ALA A 738 7.56 2.50 -20.46
C ALA A 738 9.09 2.48 -20.70
N LYS A 739 9.89 2.51 -19.63
CA LYS A 739 11.35 2.36 -19.70
C LYS A 739 11.75 1.03 -20.36
N GLY A 740 11.03 -0.05 -20.11
CA GLY A 740 11.27 -1.36 -20.74
C GLY A 740 11.15 -1.34 -22.27
N LEU A 741 10.09 -0.76 -22.83
CA LEU A 741 9.93 -0.66 -24.28
C LEU A 741 10.89 0.36 -24.90
N ARG A 742 11.06 1.55 -24.30
CA ARG A 742 12.03 2.56 -24.77
C ARG A 742 13.45 2.02 -24.85
N TYR A 743 13.94 1.32 -23.83
CA TYR A 743 15.29 0.72 -23.91
C TYR A 743 15.37 -0.39 -24.96
N THR A 744 14.28 -1.14 -25.20
CA THR A 744 14.22 -2.12 -26.30
C THR A 744 14.36 -1.40 -27.65
N PHE A 745 13.61 -0.31 -27.87
CA PHE A 745 13.77 0.55 -29.06
C PHE A 745 15.19 1.12 -29.18
N GLU A 746 15.77 1.68 -28.11
CA GLU A 746 17.14 2.24 -28.12
C GLU A 746 18.23 1.19 -28.42
N PHE A 747 18.04 -0.08 -28.08
CA PHE A 747 19.02 -1.15 -28.35
C PHE A 747 18.87 -1.80 -29.73
N PHE A 748 17.76 -1.58 -30.44
CA PHE A 748 17.46 -2.22 -31.73
C PHE A 748 17.09 -1.23 -32.86
N GLY A 749 17.19 0.08 -32.66
CA GLY A 749 16.79 1.11 -33.63
C GLY A 749 17.34 0.89 -35.04
N ASP A 750 18.63 0.54 -35.16
CA ASP A 750 19.34 0.14 -36.39
C ASP A 750 18.54 -0.79 -37.33
N VAL A 751 17.72 -1.70 -36.77
CA VAL A 751 16.98 -2.73 -37.53
C VAL A 751 15.47 -2.51 -37.58
N LEU A 752 14.94 -1.47 -36.89
CA LEU A 752 13.50 -1.18 -36.82
C LEU A 752 13.09 0.03 -37.68
N GLY A 753 14.03 0.92 -38.00
CA GLY A 753 13.81 2.06 -38.88
C GLY A 753 13.20 3.30 -38.19
N LYS A 754 12.99 4.36 -38.98
CA LYS A 754 12.79 5.74 -38.49
C LYS A 754 11.55 5.96 -37.62
N ASP A 755 10.47 5.20 -37.83
CA ASP A 755 9.27 5.26 -36.99
C ASP A 755 9.60 5.06 -35.50
N VAL A 756 10.67 4.32 -35.18
CA VAL A 756 11.15 4.10 -33.82
C VAL A 756 11.85 5.33 -33.23
N GLU A 757 12.47 6.19 -34.04
CA GLU A 757 13.06 7.45 -33.56
C GLU A 757 11.94 8.34 -32.98
N ILE A 758 10.80 8.43 -33.66
CA ILE A 758 9.61 9.16 -33.20
C ILE A 758 9.06 8.55 -31.90
N MET A 759 8.87 7.22 -31.87
CA MET A 759 8.36 6.52 -30.68
C MET A 759 9.31 6.61 -29.46
N ILE A 760 10.62 6.80 -29.67
CA ILE A 760 11.58 7.05 -28.58
C ILE A 760 11.36 8.46 -27.98
N GLU A 761 11.12 9.49 -28.80
CA GLU A 761 10.84 10.84 -28.30
C GLU A 761 9.48 10.93 -27.58
N GLU A 762 8.46 10.22 -28.07
CA GLU A 762 7.17 10.12 -27.39
C GLU A 762 7.27 9.37 -26.05
N PHE A 763 8.06 8.29 -25.99
CA PHE A 763 8.34 7.62 -24.72
C PHE A 763 9.31 8.35 -23.79
N LYS A 764 10.15 9.27 -24.28
CA LYS A 764 10.88 10.23 -23.45
C LYS A 764 9.88 11.15 -22.76
N ALA A 765 9.09 11.90 -23.52
CA ALA A 765 8.10 12.84 -22.99
C ALA A 765 7.19 12.21 -21.90
N LEU A 766 6.66 11.00 -22.13
CA LEU A 766 5.89 10.29 -21.10
C LEU A 766 6.72 9.89 -19.87
N GLN A 767 7.97 9.45 -20.03
CA GLN A 767 8.82 9.03 -18.91
C GLN A 767 9.41 10.17 -18.09
N ASP A 768 9.55 11.33 -18.72
CA ASP A 768 10.04 12.56 -18.12
C ASP A 768 8.89 13.19 -17.31
N HIS A 769 7.67 13.27 -17.88
CA HIS A 769 6.43 13.63 -17.17
C HIS A 769 6.14 12.72 -15.96
N LEU A 770 6.18 11.40 -16.15
CA LEU A 770 6.10 10.41 -15.07
C LEU A 770 7.33 10.45 -14.13
N GLY A 771 8.40 11.11 -14.55
CA GLY A 771 9.57 11.42 -13.74
C GLY A 771 9.27 12.53 -12.77
N ASP A 772 8.87 13.68 -13.28
CA ASP A 772 8.58 14.87 -12.46
C ASP A 772 7.44 14.62 -11.46
N LEU A 773 6.42 13.84 -11.82
CA LEU A 773 5.40 13.34 -10.88
C LEU A 773 6.00 12.61 -9.67
N HIS A 774 6.94 11.70 -9.91
CA HIS A 774 7.55 10.89 -8.86
C HIS A 774 8.58 11.71 -8.06
N ASP A 775 9.34 12.57 -8.73
CA ASP A 775 10.31 13.46 -8.12
C ASP A 775 9.59 14.52 -7.25
N ALA A 776 8.40 15.00 -7.64
CA ALA A 776 7.57 15.91 -6.85
C ALA A 776 7.09 15.26 -5.54
N VAL A 777 6.58 14.03 -5.61
CA VAL A 777 6.13 13.28 -4.41
C VAL A 777 7.30 13.03 -3.46
N VAL A 778 8.43 12.55 -3.97
CA VAL A 778 9.64 12.34 -3.15
C VAL A 778 10.17 13.66 -2.59
N ALA A 779 10.04 14.77 -3.33
CA ALA A 779 10.41 16.10 -2.84
C ALA A 779 9.51 16.58 -1.70
N ILE A 780 8.19 16.35 -1.78
CA ILE A 780 7.24 16.70 -0.71
C ILE A 780 7.56 15.88 0.55
N ASP A 781 7.73 14.56 0.43
CA ASP A 781 8.08 13.68 1.57
C ASP A 781 9.38 14.13 2.27
N LEU A 782 10.40 14.53 1.50
CA LEU A 782 11.69 15.01 2.01
C LEU A 782 11.58 16.39 2.66
N LEU A 783 10.80 17.30 2.07
CA LEU A 783 10.56 18.64 2.62
C LEU A 783 9.70 18.58 3.89
N ASP A 784 8.68 17.71 3.94
CA ASP A 784 7.91 17.43 5.16
C ASP A 784 8.80 16.90 6.28
N ASN A 785 9.66 15.90 6.01
CA ASN A 785 10.62 15.43 7.02
C ASN A 785 11.58 16.55 7.48
N TYR A 786 12.11 17.33 6.54
CA TYR A 786 13.06 18.39 6.86
C TYR A 786 12.44 19.51 7.71
N LEU A 787 11.22 19.97 7.38
CA LEU A 787 10.48 20.94 8.18
C LEU A 787 10.11 20.40 9.58
N GLN A 788 9.86 19.10 9.70
CA GLN A 788 9.50 18.46 10.98
C GLN A 788 10.69 18.13 11.88
N THR A 789 11.89 17.90 11.32
CA THR A 789 13.04 17.36 12.08
C THR A 789 14.30 18.22 12.03
N GLY A 790 14.45 19.09 11.02
CA GLY A 790 15.71 19.75 10.66
C GLY A 790 16.75 18.81 10.02
N GLU A 791 16.48 17.50 9.93
CA GLU A 791 17.35 16.50 9.30
C GLU A 791 16.85 16.19 7.88
N TRP A 792 17.78 15.89 6.96
CA TRP A 792 17.46 15.58 5.57
C TRP A 792 17.43 14.07 5.32
N GLY A 793 16.29 13.54 4.89
CA GLY A 793 16.12 12.13 4.55
C GLY A 793 14.67 11.65 4.62
N LEU A 794 14.42 10.40 4.25
CA LEU A 794 13.11 9.75 4.37
C LEU A 794 13.05 8.91 5.66
N LEU A 795 11.94 9.03 6.40
CA LEU A 795 11.69 8.26 7.62
C LEU A 795 11.78 6.75 7.37
N ARG A 796 12.75 6.09 8.02
CA ARG A 796 12.89 4.63 8.01
C ARG A 796 13.00 4.06 9.41
N GLY A 797 11.86 3.60 9.94
CA GLY A 797 11.83 2.61 11.02
C GLY A 797 12.42 3.05 12.36
N ARG A 798 12.14 4.27 12.82
CA ARG A 798 12.38 4.67 14.22
C ARG A 798 11.07 5.03 14.92
N LYS A 799 10.92 4.55 16.16
CA LYS A 799 9.94 5.08 17.12
C LYS A 799 10.53 6.32 17.81
N ASN A 800 9.65 7.18 18.33
CA ASN A 800 9.90 8.25 19.30
C ASN A 800 11.02 9.25 18.98
N PHE A 801 10.64 10.43 18.46
CA PHE A 801 11.37 11.68 18.71
C PHE A 801 10.38 12.78 19.12
N GLY A 802 10.80 13.66 20.03
CA GLY A 802 9.99 14.79 20.51
C GLY A 802 10.09 16.02 19.61
N GLU A 803 9.28 17.04 19.93
CA GLU A 803 9.21 18.31 19.19
C GLU A 803 10.55 19.03 19.00
N LYS A 804 10.60 19.77 17.88
CA LYS A 804 11.25 21.08 17.79
C LYS A 804 10.36 22.02 16.98
N ARG A 805 10.47 23.34 17.20
CA ARG A 805 9.87 24.35 16.32
C ARG A 805 10.40 24.22 14.89
N ILE A 806 9.57 24.60 13.92
CA ILE A 806 10.07 25.09 12.63
C ILE A 806 10.85 26.39 12.92
N PRO A 807 12.17 26.49 12.64
CA PRO A 807 12.93 27.69 12.94
C PRO A 807 12.53 28.90 12.08
N GLU A 808 12.62 30.10 12.65
CA GLU A 808 12.57 31.34 11.86
C GLU A 808 13.60 31.28 10.72
N GLY A 809 13.11 31.46 9.49
CA GLY A 809 13.89 31.29 8.26
C GLY A 809 13.42 30.16 7.34
N MET A 810 12.61 29.20 7.82
CA MET A 810 12.10 28.10 6.96
C MET A 810 10.84 28.42 6.14
N LYS A 811 10.31 29.65 6.18
CA LYS A 811 9.09 30.04 5.45
C LYS A 811 9.23 29.88 3.92
N GLY A 812 10.40 30.14 3.37
CA GLY A 812 10.68 29.88 1.95
C GLY A 812 10.73 28.38 1.60
N VAL A 813 11.14 27.54 2.54
CA VAL A 813 11.14 26.07 2.40
C VAL A 813 9.73 25.50 2.43
N GLU A 814 8.86 26.07 3.27
CA GLU A 814 7.42 25.77 3.29
C GLU A 814 6.73 26.24 1.99
N ALA A 815 7.05 27.45 1.50
CA ALA A 815 6.55 27.94 0.22
C ALA A 815 7.01 27.05 -0.97
N TYR A 816 8.25 26.55 -0.94
CA TYR A 816 8.74 25.59 -1.94
C TYR A 816 8.03 24.24 -1.84
N ARG A 817 7.73 23.74 -0.62
CA ARG A 817 6.91 22.54 -0.39
C ARG A 817 5.53 22.68 -1.04
N VAL A 818 4.84 23.80 -0.81
CA VAL A 818 3.53 24.09 -1.43
C VAL A 818 3.65 24.17 -2.96
N TYR A 819 4.67 24.82 -3.50
CA TYR A 819 4.96 24.83 -4.94
C TYR A 819 5.16 23.39 -5.51
N ARG A 820 5.80 22.47 -4.77
CA ARG A 820 5.91 21.05 -5.20
C ARG A 820 4.54 20.35 -5.22
N GLU A 821 3.62 20.69 -4.30
CA GLU A 821 2.24 20.16 -4.29
C GLU A 821 1.41 20.71 -5.47
N GLU A 822 1.53 21.99 -5.80
CA GLU A 822 0.88 22.60 -6.98
C GLU A 822 1.44 22.02 -8.30
N GLU A 823 2.76 21.81 -8.39
CA GLU A 823 3.37 21.17 -9.56
C GLU A 823 2.93 19.70 -9.69
N LEU A 824 2.84 18.96 -8.58
CA LEU A 824 2.31 17.59 -8.56
C LEU A 824 0.87 17.54 -9.07
N GLN A 825 -0.01 18.42 -8.60
CA GLN A 825 -1.40 18.48 -9.08
C GLN A 825 -1.45 18.82 -10.58
N THR A 826 -0.71 19.84 -11.03
CA THR A 826 -0.61 20.23 -12.44
C THR A 826 -0.16 19.06 -13.33
N LEU A 827 0.81 18.27 -12.87
CA LEU A 827 1.33 17.10 -13.57
C LEU A 827 0.34 15.92 -13.57
N LEU A 828 -0.53 15.79 -12.56
CA LEU A 828 -1.62 14.80 -12.56
C LEU A 828 -2.71 15.19 -13.54
N ASP A 829 -3.09 16.47 -13.57
CA ASP A 829 -4.14 16.99 -14.47
C ASP A 829 -3.74 16.94 -15.96
N THR A 830 -2.45 17.08 -16.25
CA THR A 830 -1.90 17.02 -17.62
C THR A 830 -1.41 15.64 -18.06
N PHE A 831 -1.33 14.66 -17.13
CA PHE A 831 -0.94 13.27 -17.47
C PHE A 831 -1.82 12.62 -18.57
N PRO A 832 -3.17 12.79 -18.60
CA PRO A 832 -4.01 12.21 -19.65
C PRO A 832 -3.60 12.62 -21.07
N GLU A 833 -3.10 13.85 -21.29
CA GLU A 833 -2.63 14.31 -22.59
C GLU A 833 -1.29 13.67 -23.00
N ALA A 834 -0.41 13.42 -22.04
CA ALA A 834 0.83 12.68 -22.25
C ALA A 834 0.54 11.20 -22.56
N TRP A 835 -0.47 10.62 -21.90
CA TRP A 835 -0.88 9.23 -22.08
C TRP A 835 -1.58 8.97 -23.43
N ALA A 836 -2.49 9.86 -23.85
CA ALA A 836 -3.28 9.72 -25.08
C ALA A 836 -2.41 9.56 -26.34
N LYS A 837 -1.21 10.16 -26.37
CA LYS A 837 -0.25 10.04 -27.48
C LYS A 837 0.21 8.59 -27.68
N ILE A 838 0.51 7.87 -26.60
CA ILE A 838 0.94 6.46 -26.62
C ILE A 838 -0.22 5.50 -26.89
N GLN A 839 -1.45 5.86 -26.52
CA GLN A 839 -2.65 5.09 -26.86
C GLN A 839 -3.19 5.32 -28.27
N SER A 840 -2.64 6.29 -29.02
CA SER A 840 -3.09 6.59 -30.37
C SER A 840 -2.95 5.40 -31.33
N GLU A 841 -3.91 5.27 -32.25
CA GLU A 841 -3.88 4.22 -33.26
C GLU A 841 -2.69 4.37 -34.22
N GLU A 842 -2.19 5.60 -34.42
CA GLU A 842 -0.95 5.85 -35.16
C GLU A 842 0.28 5.23 -34.45
N PHE A 843 0.37 5.34 -33.12
CA PHE A 843 1.43 4.71 -32.33
C PHE A 843 1.44 3.18 -32.49
N ARG A 844 0.24 2.57 -32.48
CA ARG A 844 0.05 1.12 -32.70
C ARG A 844 0.52 0.70 -34.10
N GLN A 845 0.20 1.50 -35.12
CA GLN A 845 0.64 1.26 -36.51
C GLN A 845 2.17 1.39 -36.66
N ARG A 846 2.82 2.36 -35.99
CA ARG A 846 4.29 2.50 -35.99
C ARG A 846 5.02 1.28 -35.43
N ILE A 847 4.45 0.56 -34.45
CA ILE A 847 5.00 -0.72 -33.97
C ILE A 847 4.86 -1.83 -35.03
N GLY A 848 3.73 -1.90 -35.73
CA GLY A 848 3.56 -2.79 -36.88
C GLY A 848 4.58 -2.50 -37.99
N ASN A 849 4.83 -1.22 -38.29
CA ASN A 849 5.86 -0.78 -39.24
C ASN A 849 7.27 -1.20 -38.79
N ALA A 850 7.62 -1.01 -37.52
CA ALA A 850 8.92 -1.40 -36.96
C ALA A 850 9.20 -2.91 -37.14
N VAL A 851 8.19 -3.77 -36.90
CA VAL A 851 8.29 -5.22 -37.14
C VAL A 851 8.38 -5.54 -38.64
N ASN A 852 7.61 -4.85 -39.49
CA ASN A 852 7.71 -5.02 -40.95
C ASN A 852 9.08 -4.58 -41.52
N ASN A 853 9.70 -3.55 -40.95
CA ASN A 853 11.02 -3.07 -41.34
C ASN A 853 12.12 -4.07 -40.99
N LEU A 854 12.04 -4.70 -39.80
CA LEU A 854 12.96 -5.77 -39.38
C LEU A 854 13.00 -6.92 -40.38
N TYR A 855 11.83 -7.34 -40.90
CA TYR A 855 11.75 -8.38 -41.92
C TYR A 855 12.25 -7.91 -43.30
N LYS A 856 11.97 -6.67 -43.71
CA LYS A 856 12.52 -6.10 -44.96
C LYS A 856 14.05 -6.03 -44.93
N ALA A 857 14.63 -5.61 -43.81
CA ALA A 857 16.08 -5.62 -43.60
C ALA A 857 16.66 -7.03 -43.77
N ALA A 858 16.04 -8.05 -43.16
CA ALA A 858 16.45 -9.46 -43.23
C ALA A 858 16.29 -10.12 -44.62
N THR A 859 15.67 -9.42 -45.58
CA THR A 859 15.55 -9.84 -47.00
C THR A 859 16.42 -9.03 -47.96
N SER A 860 17.15 -8.03 -47.44
CA SER A 860 17.97 -7.09 -48.21
C SER A 860 19.48 -7.26 -47.96
N SER A 861 19.88 -8.34 -47.26
CA SER A 861 21.22 -8.58 -46.69
C SER A 861 21.72 -10.00 -46.93
#